data_AF-X6P8N6-F1
#
_entry.id   AF-X6P8N6-F1
#
_cell.length_a   1.000
_cell.length_b   1.000
_cell.length_c   1.000
_cell.angle_alpha   90.00
_cell.angle_beta   90.00
_cell.angle_gamma   90.00
#
_symmetry.space_group_name_H-M   'P 1'
#
loop_
_entity.id
_entity.type
_entity.pdbx_description
1 polymer ?
#
loop_
_entity_poly.entity_id
_entity_poly.type
_entity_poly.pdbx_seq_one_letter_code
_entity_poly.pdbx_strand_id
1 'polypeptide(L)'
;MDFQNWSNIKIPYAILDRAFLEGTNFTNANLDHVRFYQTCLTKANFTNASMNSVYFGEYAYLEGHSDAVRRAKFSSDGTKIVSYSDDNTIRIWDTSSRKQLHVLQGHSHIINMVQFSHDDSKIVSCSWDATIQIWDVQSGKQIHVLEGHSWYVNTAEFSSDDSKIVSCSHDSTIRIWDVSSGKEIQVFEGMSDCATFSPDDSKIVSNLNDERIRIWDVLSGTQLLSLEGHKEDVIKAQFMSNGSKIISYSRDKTIRIWDALSGQQLQLLEGHTENIIGIQLSRDGSKVLSHSEDKTIRIWDLLSGKQLHVLEEPDLAYTASFSFDGSRIASGSKDGTIRLWDVSSGKQIQVLEGHSNYITNVEFFPNESKILSCSADNTIRIWDISLERKIQLAEGYLDFVTTVEFSPDGSKIVSGSVDKTVRLWDAKSGRQIQVFEGHSDRINGALFSPDSSKIVSYSNDKTVRIWDVLSGKQLHLLEGHSKRVNKVEFSRDGSKIVSSSYDKTIQVWDTLSGTKIVLLDGHSEIVTDAQFLGDGYKVISCSRDNTVRLWDVLSGKQIQILEGHTHFVEGMNVSPDGSTFISYSEWDKTMQVWEISSGTRLFLFENEEVIEARFSPDGTIIASSLKDKTIKLWNVLTRKQIQTLKGHLDNIRGIKFSLNGSKVISHSDDKTIRIWDVSSGKQIQILEGITGILIVFTCHSMVQKYANGNIDDITETSVVSYIWKVGVQSGLSMKDSIWKDANGLEDEQKLLLKQRGGIF
;
A
#
# COMPACT_ATOMS: atom_id res chain seq x y z
N MET A 1 -13.84 4.96 15.35
CA MET A 1 -13.15 4.66 16.63
C MET A 1 -12.65 5.99 17.11
N ASP A 2 -13.50 6.74 17.80
CA ASP A 2 -13.34 8.19 17.89
C ASP A 2 -12.99 8.55 19.34
N PHE A 3 -12.02 9.43 19.53
CA PHE A 3 -11.69 10.06 20.82
C PHE A 3 -10.99 9.18 21.88
N GLN A 4 -9.82 8.63 21.56
CA GLN A 4 -8.90 8.02 22.54
C GLN A 4 -8.21 9.11 23.40
N ASN A 5 -7.90 8.84 24.67
CA ASN A 5 -7.11 9.77 25.51
C ASN A 5 -5.72 9.20 25.83
N TRP A 6 -4.71 9.68 25.11
CA TRP A 6 -3.28 9.33 25.24
C TRP A 6 -2.45 10.50 25.79
N SER A 7 -3.04 11.27 26.70
CA SER A 7 -2.29 12.33 27.39
C SER A 7 -1.06 11.78 28.10
N ASN A 8 0.09 12.46 27.96
CA ASN A 8 1.40 12.12 28.54
C ASN A 8 2.04 10.81 28.02
N ILE A 9 1.53 10.23 26.93
CA ILE A 9 2.13 9.02 26.34
C ILE A 9 3.56 9.30 25.84
N LYS A 10 4.48 8.35 26.00
CA LYS A 10 5.86 8.46 25.51
C LYS A 10 6.16 7.28 24.59
N ILE A 11 6.10 7.52 23.29
CA ILE A 11 6.32 6.50 22.25
C ILE A 11 7.22 7.03 21.12
N PRO A 12 8.45 7.50 21.44
CA PRO A 12 9.36 7.95 20.39
C PRO A 12 9.69 6.78 19.45
N TYR A 13 9.92 7.08 18.16
CA TYR A 13 10.18 6.12 17.08
C TYR A 13 9.01 5.17 16.73
N ALA A 14 7.80 5.43 17.22
CA ALA A 14 6.65 4.60 16.86
C ALA A 14 6.32 4.72 15.36
N ILE A 15 5.89 3.62 14.76
CA ILE A 15 5.38 3.59 13.40
C ILE A 15 3.85 3.52 13.50
N LEU A 16 3.17 4.60 13.17
CA LEU A 16 1.70 4.73 13.18
C LEU A 16 1.15 4.93 11.77
N ASP A 17 1.88 4.44 10.77
CA ASP A 17 1.51 4.46 9.37
C ASP A 17 0.13 3.78 9.17
N ARG A 18 -0.77 4.43 8.42
CA ARG A 18 -2.15 4.03 8.13
C ARG A 18 -3.04 3.86 9.37
N ALA A 19 -2.59 4.34 10.54
CA ALA A 19 -3.40 4.29 11.75
C ALA A 19 -4.60 5.24 11.67
N PHE A 20 -5.72 4.85 12.27
CA PHE A 20 -6.92 5.67 12.33
C PHE A 20 -7.10 6.21 13.76
N LEU A 21 -6.71 7.47 13.99
CA LEU A 21 -6.58 8.13 15.29
C LEU A 21 -7.52 9.35 15.43
N GLU A 22 -8.69 9.32 14.80
CA GLU A 22 -9.66 10.43 14.86
C GLU A 22 -10.06 10.77 16.32
N GLY A 23 -10.03 12.05 16.69
CA GLY A 23 -10.40 12.55 18.02
C GLY A 23 -9.36 12.29 19.12
N THR A 24 -8.23 11.66 18.80
CA THR A 24 -7.28 11.18 19.83
C THR A 24 -6.55 12.33 20.53
N ASN A 25 -6.56 12.34 21.86
CA ASN A 25 -5.86 13.32 22.68
C ASN A 25 -4.42 12.88 23.02
N PHE A 26 -3.44 13.56 22.43
CA PHE A 26 -2.00 13.46 22.64
C PHE A 26 -1.43 14.58 23.52
N THR A 27 -2.22 15.19 24.41
CA THR A 27 -1.74 16.30 25.26
C THR A 27 -0.49 15.89 26.05
N ASN A 28 0.60 16.67 26.01
CA ASN A 28 1.91 16.40 26.64
C ASN A 28 2.60 15.08 26.18
N ALA A 29 2.25 14.53 25.02
CA ALA A 29 2.87 13.31 24.52
C ALA A 29 4.33 13.54 24.08
N ASN A 30 5.19 12.52 24.20
CA ASN A 30 6.46 12.45 23.47
C ASN A 30 6.32 11.50 22.28
N LEU A 31 6.36 12.09 21.09
CA LEU A 31 6.18 11.47 19.78
C LEU A 31 7.37 11.78 18.86
N ASP A 32 8.55 12.01 19.44
CA ASP A 32 9.76 12.26 18.65
C ASP A 32 10.06 11.07 17.72
N HIS A 33 10.39 11.33 16.45
CA HIS A 33 10.70 10.34 15.41
C HIS A 33 9.54 9.41 15.02
N VAL A 34 8.32 9.75 15.39
CA VAL A 34 7.13 8.96 15.05
C VAL A 34 6.79 9.10 13.57
N ARG A 35 6.32 8.00 12.95
CA ARG A 35 5.80 8.00 11.58
C ARG A 35 4.27 7.97 11.58
N PHE A 36 3.67 8.79 10.74
CA PHE A 36 2.23 8.99 10.55
C PHE A 36 1.86 8.91 9.05
N TYR A 37 2.52 8.04 8.27
CA TYR A 37 2.24 7.94 6.84
C TYR A 37 0.82 7.46 6.57
N GLN A 38 0.01 8.22 5.82
CA GLN A 38 -1.41 7.91 5.53
C GLN A 38 -2.30 7.70 6.77
N THR A 39 -1.96 8.33 7.90
CA THR A 39 -2.72 8.24 9.15
C THR A 39 -3.94 9.18 9.16
N CYS A 40 -5.06 8.78 9.78
CA CYS A 40 -6.15 9.69 10.15
C CYS A 40 -5.88 10.31 11.53
N LEU A 41 -5.57 11.60 11.56
CA LEU A 41 -5.41 12.45 12.74
C LEU A 41 -6.53 13.48 12.88
N THR A 42 -7.66 13.31 12.17
CA THR A 42 -8.81 14.22 12.24
C THR A 42 -9.23 14.46 13.70
N LYS A 43 -9.47 15.70 14.14
CA LYS A 43 -9.85 16.06 15.53
C LYS A 43 -8.88 15.59 16.63
N ALA A 44 -7.67 15.13 16.31
CA ALA A 44 -6.68 14.75 17.31
C ALA A 44 -6.13 15.99 18.04
N ASN A 45 -5.74 15.88 19.31
CA ASN A 45 -5.25 17.00 20.12
C ASN A 45 -3.80 16.78 20.58
N PHE A 46 -2.85 17.51 20.01
CA PHE A 46 -1.42 17.47 20.28
C PHE A 46 -0.94 18.59 21.21
N THR A 47 -1.80 19.09 22.12
CA THR A 47 -1.43 20.21 22.99
C THR A 47 -0.14 19.89 23.79
N ASN A 48 0.91 20.72 23.72
CA ASN A 48 2.21 20.49 24.38
C ASN A 48 2.94 19.18 23.98
N ALA A 49 2.64 18.56 22.84
CA ALA A 49 3.34 17.35 22.40
C ALA A 49 4.77 17.67 21.90
N SER A 50 5.73 16.76 22.16
CA SER A 50 7.06 16.75 21.54
C SER A 50 7.03 15.92 20.27
N MET A 51 7.44 16.50 19.15
CA MET A 51 7.26 15.98 17.79
C MET A 51 8.54 16.15 16.94
N ASN A 52 9.73 16.04 17.56
CA ASN A 52 10.99 16.21 16.83
C ASN A 52 11.14 15.13 15.75
N SER A 53 11.48 15.50 14.51
CA SER A 53 11.76 14.54 13.42
C SER A 53 10.60 13.58 13.09
N VAL A 54 9.35 14.02 13.23
CA VAL A 54 8.17 13.23 12.85
C VAL A 54 8.07 13.09 11.33
N TYR A 55 7.54 11.98 10.83
CA TYR A 55 7.37 11.73 9.40
C TYR A 55 5.91 11.50 9.03
N PHE A 56 5.30 12.39 8.26
CA PHE A 56 3.90 12.25 7.81
C PHE A 56 3.76 11.52 6.46
N GLY A 57 4.87 11.24 5.79
CA GLY A 57 4.96 10.62 4.47
C GLY A 57 4.20 11.30 3.33
N GLU A 58 3.77 12.53 3.57
CA GLU A 58 3.38 13.50 2.57
C GLU A 58 4.04 14.83 2.94
N TYR A 59 4.22 15.71 1.95
CA TYR A 59 4.68 17.07 2.14
C TYR A 59 3.57 18.06 1.87
N ALA A 60 3.72 19.27 2.45
CA ALA A 60 2.86 20.39 2.11
C ALA A 60 2.87 20.62 0.59
N TYR A 61 1.69 20.75 -0.01
CA TYR A 61 1.55 21.05 -1.44
C TYR A 61 1.72 22.55 -1.69
N LEU A 62 2.13 22.93 -2.89
CA LEU A 62 2.20 24.34 -3.27
C LEU A 62 0.80 24.79 -3.64
N GLU A 63 0.25 25.69 -2.82
CA GLU A 63 -1.09 26.25 -3.01
C GLU A 63 -0.98 27.67 -3.55
N GLY A 64 -1.77 27.98 -4.57
CA GLY A 64 -1.86 29.34 -5.09
C GLY A 64 -2.59 29.44 -6.43
N HIS A 65 -2.46 28.44 -7.30
CA HIS A 65 -3.19 28.41 -8.56
C HIS A 65 -4.70 28.22 -8.32
N SER A 66 -5.52 28.95 -9.08
CA SER A 66 -6.99 28.88 -8.96
C SER A 66 -7.64 27.90 -9.94
N ASP A 67 -6.86 27.38 -10.90
CA ASP A 67 -7.31 26.44 -11.92
C ASP A 67 -6.23 25.36 -12.18
N ALA A 68 -6.52 24.41 -13.07
CA ALA A 68 -5.70 23.25 -13.35
C ALA A 68 -4.24 23.64 -13.65
N VAL A 69 -3.29 23.04 -12.92
CA VAL A 69 -1.88 23.29 -13.17
C VAL A 69 -1.46 22.43 -14.35
N ARG A 70 -1.05 23.05 -15.46
CA ARG A 70 -0.68 22.34 -16.68
C ARG A 70 0.66 21.64 -16.56
N ARG A 71 1.64 22.33 -15.96
CA ARG A 71 2.99 21.80 -15.78
C ARG A 71 3.70 22.55 -14.67
N ALA A 72 4.57 21.83 -13.97
CA ALA A 72 5.61 22.38 -13.11
C ALA A 72 6.96 21.79 -13.52
N LYS A 73 8.03 22.59 -13.44
CA LYS A 73 9.41 22.21 -13.77
C LYS A 73 10.40 22.78 -12.77
N PHE A 74 11.50 22.07 -12.55
CA PHE A 74 12.63 22.61 -11.79
C PHE A 74 13.50 23.54 -12.62
N SER A 75 14.17 24.48 -11.95
CA SER A 75 15.40 25.07 -12.44
C SER A 75 16.50 24.01 -12.54
N SER A 76 17.50 24.25 -13.37
CA SER A 76 18.64 23.34 -13.58
C SER A 76 19.40 23.07 -12.28
N ASP A 77 19.47 24.05 -11.38
CA ASP A 77 20.04 23.92 -10.03
C ASP A 77 19.11 23.23 -9.00
N GLY A 78 17.84 22.98 -9.35
CA GLY A 78 16.81 22.39 -8.48
C GLY A 78 16.29 23.30 -7.37
N THR A 79 16.79 24.54 -7.25
CA THR A 79 16.45 25.46 -6.14
C THR A 79 15.09 26.12 -6.29
N LYS A 80 14.58 26.21 -7.52
CA LYS A 80 13.30 26.85 -7.83
C LYS A 80 12.40 25.91 -8.62
N ILE A 81 11.10 26.12 -8.47
CA ILE A 81 10.07 25.50 -9.30
C ILE A 81 9.37 26.61 -10.05
N VAL A 82 9.14 26.42 -11.35
CA VAL A 82 8.19 27.22 -12.12
C VAL A 82 6.96 26.39 -12.41
N SER A 83 5.78 26.97 -12.22
CA SER A 83 4.51 26.36 -12.61
C SER A 83 3.65 27.32 -13.40
N TYR A 84 2.81 26.77 -14.28
CA TYR A 84 1.80 27.53 -14.99
C TYR A 84 0.49 26.76 -15.06
N SER A 85 -0.60 27.52 -15.09
CA SER A 85 -1.96 27.01 -14.92
C SER A 85 -2.91 27.64 -15.95
N ASP A 86 -4.07 27.01 -16.09
CA ASP A 86 -5.21 27.57 -16.81
C ASP A 86 -5.77 28.87 -16.18
N ASP A 87 -5.27 29.25 -14.99
CA ASP A 87 -5.55 30.56 -14.36
C ASP A 87 -4.80 31.76 -15.00
N ASN A 88 -4.10 31.52 -16.12
CA ASN A 88 -3.27 32.50 -16.85
C ASN A 88 -2.10 33.07 -16.05
N THR A 89 -1.70 32.43 -14.94
CA THR A 89 -0.55 32.86 -14.15
C THR A 89 0.62 31.88 -14.25
N ILE A 90 1.82 32.43 -14.13
CA ILE A 90 3.05 31.66 -13.90
C ILE A 90 3.49 31.95 -12.47
N ARG A 91 3.94 30.93 -11.74
CA ARG A 91 4.40 31.09 -10.36
C ARG A 91 5.79 30.52 -10.21
N ILE A 92 6.62 31.25 -9.48
CA ILE A 92 7.96 30.82 -9.10
C ILE A 92 7.93 30.49 -7.62
N TRP A 93 8.41 29.31 -7.27
CA TRP A 93 8.45 28.80 -5.91
C TRP A 93 9.87 28.49 -5.51
N ASP A 94 10.17 28.68 -4.23
CA ASP A 94 11.41 28.18 -3.64
C ASP A 94 11.24 26.69 -3.29
N THR A 95 12.13 25.83 -3.78
CA THR A 95 12.02 24.38 -3.59
C THR A 95 12.15 23.98 -2.12
N SER A 96 13.03 24.67 -1.37
CA SER A 96 13.34 24.32 0.02
C SER A 96 12.24 24.75 0.99
N SER A 97 11.86 26.03 0.96
CA SER A 97 10.88 26.63 1.85
C SER A 97 9.44 26.45 1.38
N ARG A 98 9.23 26.03 0.12
CA ARG A 98 7.92 25.87 -0.53
C ARG A 98 7.11 27.17 -0.58
N LYS A 99 7.77 28.30 -0.41
CA LYS A 99 7.14 29.61 -0.49
C LYS A 99 7.07 30.04 -1.94
N GLN A 100 5.94 30.64 -2.29
CA GLN A 100 5.82 31.37 -3.53
C GLN A 100 6.73 32.61 -3.48
N LEU A 101 7.67 32.69 -4.41
CA LEU A 101 8.57 33.83 -4.57
C LEU A 101 7.88 34.93 -5.39
N HIS A 102 7.30 34.56 -6.54
CA HIS A 102 6.71 35.50 -7.48
C HIS A 102 5.46 34.91 -8.15
N VAL A 103 4.52 35.80 -8.52
CA VAL A 103 3.42 35.52 -9.45
C VAL A 103 3.65 36.43 -10.66
N LEU A 104 3.86 35.81 -11.82
CA LEU A 104 4.04 36.50 -13.08
C LEU A 104 2.67 36.57 -13.77
N GLN A 105 2.17 37.80 -13.91
CA GLN A 105 0.90 38.10 -14.56
C GLN A 105 1.19 39.00 -15.76
N GLY A 106 0.69 38.62 -16.93
CA GLY A 106 0.89 39.37 -18.16
C GLY A 106 0.10 38.76 -19.33
N HIS A 107 0.05 37.43 -19.39
CA HIS A 107 -0.77 36.74 -20.38
C HIS A 107 -2.27 36.94 -20.13
N SER A 108 -3.01 37.17 -21.21
CA SER A 108 -4.47 37.39 -21.17
C SER A 108 -5.28 36.12 -21.45
N HIS A 109 -4.61 35.04 -21.84
CA HIS A 109 -5.20 33.75 -22.13
C HIS A 109 -4.28 32.60 -21.64
N ILE A 110 -4.79 31.38 -21.77
CA ILE A 110 -4.14 30.11 -21.40
C ILE A 110 -2.69 30.07 -21.87
N ILE A 111 -1.81 29.73 -20.94
CA ILE A 111 -0.38 29.58 -21.17
C ILE A 111 -0.11 28.15 -21.66
N ASN A 112 0.53 28.02 -22.83
CA ASN A 112 0.83 26.72 -23.44
C ASN A 112 2.12 26.12 -22.87
N MET A 113 3.17 26.94 -22.77
CA MET A 113 4.50 26.48 -22.38
C MET A 113 5.23 27.54 -21.55
N VAL A 114 6.01 27.06 -20.59
CA VAL A 114 6.95 27.84 -19.80
C VAL A 114 8.25 27.05 -19.66
N GLN A 115 9.38 27.74 -19.81
CA GLN A 115 10.72 27.14 -19.73
C GLN A 115 11.72 28.11 -19.11
N PHE A 116 12.59 27.59 -18.23
CA PHE A 116 13.77 28.29 -17.75
C PHE A 116 14.84 28.37 -18.86
N SER A 117 15.60 29.46 -18.87
CA SER A 117 16.90 29.49 -19.57
C SER A 117 17.85 28.47 -18.91
N HIS A 118 18.86 28.02 -19.66
CA HIS A 118 19.84 27.05 -19.16
C HIS A 118 20.67 27.60 -17.99
N ASP A 119 20.85 28.92 -17.92
CA ASP A 119 21.46 29.63 -16.79
C ASP A 119 20.52 29.91 -15.60
N ASP A 120 19.26 29.47 -15.67
CA ASP A 120 18.18 29.68 -14.69
C ASP A 120 17.87 31.17 -14.37
N SER A 121 18.39 32.12 -15.15
CA SER A 121 18.22 33.57 -14.91
C SER A 121 16.90 34.12 -15.47
N LYS A 122 16.37 33.49 -16.53
CA LYS A 122 15.19 33.94 -17.26
C LYS A 122 14.18 32.82 -17.42
N ILE A 123 12.93 33.23 -17.63
CA ILE A 123 11.85 32.34 -18.06
C ILE A 123 11.29 32.86 -19.37
N VAL A 124 11.01 31.96 -20.31
CA VAL A 124 10.18 32.24 -21.49
C VAL A 124 8.82 31.59 -21.30
N SER A 125 7.76 32.30 -21.68
CA SER A 125 6.39 31.78 -21.71
C SER A 125 5.68 32.13 -23.01
N CYS A 126 4.81 31.25 -23.47
CA CYS A 126 3.96 31.50 -24.64
C CYS A 126 2.49 31.14 -24.37
N SER A 127 1.58 31.87 -25.01
CA SER A 127 0.16 31.83 -24.70
C SER A 127 -0.73 31.92 -25.94
N TRP A 128 -2.02 31.66 -25.72
CA TRP A 128 -3.09 31.84 -26.68
C TRP A 128 -3.40 33.28 -27.02
N ASP A 129 -2.84 34.23 -26.28
CA ASP A 129 -2.91 35.66 -26.59
C ASP A 129 -1.98 36.11 -27.74
N ALA A 130 -1.35 35.14 -28.44
CA ALA A 130 -0.42 35.35 -29.55
C ALA A 130 0.91 36.02 -29.15
N THR A 131 1.22 36.09 -27.85
CA THR A 131 2.46 36.70 -27.35
C THR A 131 3.41 35.66 -26.76
N ILE A 132 4.70 36.03 -26.76
CA ILE A 132 5.74 35.36 -25.99
C ILE A 132 6.28 36.37 -24.99
N GLN A 133 6.48 35.97 -23.75
CA GLN A 133 6.98 36.86 -22.70
C GLN A 133 8.26 36.32 -22.09
N ILE A 134 9.21 37.21 -21.86
CA ILE A 134 10.48 36.91 -21.18
C ILE A 134 10.44 37.55 -19.80
N TRP A 135 10.80 36.78 -18.78
CA TRP A 135 10.74 37.18 -17.38
C TRP A 135 12.09 37.02 -16.71
N ASP A 136 12.40 37.92 -15.79
CA ASP A 136 13.53 37.82 -14.88
C ASP A 136 13.14 36.96 -13.67
N VAL A 137 13.89 35.89 -13.41
CA VAL A 137 13.58 34.93 -12.33
C VAL A 137 13.77 35.54 -10.94
N GLN A 138 14.77 36.42 -10.79
CA GLN A 138 15.17 36.98 -9.50
C GLN A 138 14.22 38.07 -8.99
N SER A 139 13.70 38.90 -9.90
CA SER A 139 12.80 40.00 -9.59
C SER A 139 11.33 39.69 -9.86
N GLY A 140 11.05 38.65 -10.65
CA GLY A 140 9.71 38.31 -11.12
C GLY A 140 9.14 39.35 -12.09
N LYS A 141 9.98 40.21 -12.67
CA LYS A 141 9.53 41.25 -13.60
C LYS A 141 9.61 40.76 -15.04
N GLN A 142 8.64 41.22 -15.83
CA GLN A 142 8.66 41.05 -17.27
C GLN A 142 9.80 41.89 -17.88
N ILE A 143 10.64 41.26 -18.70
CA ILE A 143 11.74 41.89 -19.44
C ILE A 143 11.22 42.38 -20.79
N HIS A 144 10.65 41.46 -21.58
CA HIS A 144 10.18 41.72 -22.95
C HIS A 144 8.83 41.06 -23.21
N VAL A 145 8.02 41.67 -24.07
CA VAL A 145 6.89 41.04 -24.77
C VAL A 145 7.27 40.97 -26.25
N LEU A 146 7.28 39.77 -26.80
CA LEU A 146 7.57 39.54 -28.20
C LEU A 146 6.24 39.43 -28.94
N GLU A 147 5.92 40.50 -29.66
CA GLU A 147 4.71 40.60 -30.48
C GLU A 147 5.10 40.44 -31.95
N GLY A 148 4.38 39.58 -32.67
CA GLY A 148 4.60 39.35 -34.10
C GLY A 148 3.78 38.21 -34.67
N HIS A 149 3.45 37.21 -33.83
CA HIS A 149 2.51 36.18 -34.22
C HIS A 149 1.07 36.71 -34.30
N SER A 150 0.31 36.24 -35.28
CA SER A 150 -1.10 36.66 -35.46
C SER A 150 -2.11 35.69 -34.86
N TRP A 151 -1.64 34.59 -34.28
CA TRP A 151 -2.45 33.55 -33.67
C TRP A 151 -1.72 32.92 -32.48
N TYR A 152 -2.39 32.03 -31.74
CA TYR A 152 -1.82 31.46 -30.53
C TYR A 152 -0.49 30.73 -30.75
N VAL A 153 0.44 30.94 -29.82
CA VAL A 153 1.80 30.40 -29.86
C VAL A 153 1.84 29.07 -29.09
N ASN A 154 2.25 27.99 -29.75
CA ASN A 154 2.25 26.64 -29.18
C ASN A 154 3.53 26.32 -28.40
N THR A 155 4.68 26.79 -28.88
CA THR A 155 5.97 26.52 -28.25
C THR A 155 6.88 27.73 -28.34
N ALA A 156 7.71 27.88 -27.31
CA ALA A 156 8.82 28.84 -27.27
C ALA A 156 9.97 28.20 -26.48
N GLU A 157 11.15 28.12 -27.08
CA GLU A 157 12.32 27.44 -26.50
C GLU A 157 13.57 28.30 -26.68
N PHE A 158 14.42 28.33 -25.65
CA PHE A 158 15.73 28.99 -25.70
C PHE A 158 16.72 28.18 -26.52
N SER A 159 17.64 28.87 -27.21
CA SER A 159 18.87 28.28 -27.72
C SER A 159 19.76 27.77 -26.58
N SER A 160 20.71 26.88 -26.90
CA SER A 160 21.63 26.30 -25.91
C SER A 160 22.49 27.35 -25.20
N ASP A 161 22.74 28.48 -25.86
CA ASP A 161 23.47 29.64 -25.33
C ASP A 161 22.58 30.71 -24.68
N ASP A 162 21.27 30.47 -24.56
CA ASP A 162 20.24 31.39 -24.04
C ASP A 162 20.16 32.76 -24.77
N SER A 163 20.79 32.91 -25.95
CA SER A 163 20.81 34.16 -26.70
C SER A 163 19.59 34.38 -27.59
N LYS A 164 18.96 33.29 -28.03
CA LYS A 164 17.83 33.28 -28.97
C LYS A 164 16.66 32.50 -28.41
N ILE A 165 15.47 32.81 -28.91
CA ILE A 165 14.26 32.02 -28.71
C ILE A 165 13.72 31.62 -30.07
N VAL A 166 13.34 30.35 -30.24
CA VAL A 166 12.52 29.90 -31.36
C VAL A 166 11.08 29.77 -30.89
N SER A 167 10.13 30.23 -31.70
CA SER A 167 8.70 30.09 -31.42
C SER A 167 7.92 29.59 -32.62
N CYS A 168 6.85 28.83 -32.36
CA CYS A 168 5.90 28.40 -33.39
C CYS A 168 4.47 28.75 -33.02
N SER A 169 3.70 29.15 -34.01
CA SER A 169 2.31 29.53 -33.88
C SER A 169 1.47 28.91 -34.99
N HIS A 170 0.17 28.74 -34.69
CA HIS A 170 -0.81 28.36 -35.69
C HIS A 170 -1.05 29.42 -36.78
N ASP A 171 -0.43 30.60 -36.65
CA ASP A 171 -0.32 31.54 -37.78
C ASP A 171 0.57 31.03 -38.93
N SER A 172 1.09 29.81 -38.80
CA SER A 172 1.89 29.13 -39.81
C SER A 172 3.29 29.72 -39.99
N THR A 173 3.84 30.30 -38.93
CA THR A 173 5.19 30.84 -38.93
C THR A 173 6.03 30.27 -37.79
N ILE A 174 7.33 30.13 -38.07
CA ILE A 174 8.35 29.93 -37.04
C ILE A 174 9.15 31.23 -36.95
N ARG A 175 9.37 31.74 -35.75
CA ARG A 175 10.10 33.00 -35.54
C ARG A 175 11.28 32.78 -34.61
N ILE A 176 12.37 33.46 -34.92
CA ILE A 176 13.57 33.51 -34.07
C ILE A 176 13.71 34.92 -33.53
N TRP A 177 13.90 35.01 -32.22
CA TRP A 177 13.96 36.25 -31.47
C TRP A 177 15.30 36.39 -30.75
N ASP A 178 15.81 37.60 -30.67
CA ASP A 178 16.95 37.94 -29.83
C ASP A 178 16.49 38.19 -28.39
N VAL A 179 17.04 37.45 -27.44
CA VAL A 179 16.63 37.51 -26.02
C VAL A 179 16.99 38.85 -25.39
N SER A 180 18.12 39.45 -25.79
CA SER A 180 18.63 40.68 -25.16
C SER A 180 17.83 41.92 -25.57
N SER A 181 17.48 42.02 -26.85
CA SER A 181 16.81 43.17 -27.44
C SER A 181 15.30 42.99 -27.59
N GLY A 182 14.80 41.76 -27.50
CA GLY A 182 13.39 41.42 -27.73
C GLY A 182 12.97 41.57 -29.20
N LYS A 183 13.93 41.69 -30.12
CA LYS A 183 13.65 41.89 -31.54
C LYS A 183 13.60 40.57 -32.28
N GLU A 184 12.73 40.51 -33.29
CA GLU A 184 12.73 39.45 -34.27
C GLU A 184 14.02 39.48 -35.10
N ILE A 185 14.69 38.32 -35.19
CA ILE A 185 15.86 38.09 -36.02
C ILE A 185 15.43 37.55 -37.39
N GLN A 186 14.53 36.56 -37.38
CA GLN A 186 14.16 35.84 -38.59
C GLN A 186 12.77 35.23 -38.51
N VAL A 187 12.11 35.15 -39.66
CA VAL A 187 10.82 34.48 -39.85
C VAL A 187 10.99 33.41 -40.91
N PHE A 188 10.48 32.22 -40.61
CA PHE A 188 10.37 31.12 -41.54
C PHE A 188 8.90 30.97 -41.87
N GLU A 189 8.55 31.20 -43.13
CA GLU A 189 7.21 30.92 -43.63
C GLU A 189 7.08 29.42 -43.87
N GLY A 190 6.18 28.78 -43.14
CA GLY A 190 6.03 27.34 -43.13
C GLY A 190 5.18 26.93 -41.94
N MET A 191 4.03 26.31 -42.22
CA MET A 191 3.10 25.87 -41.19
C MET A 191 3.84 24.94 -40.21
N SER A 192 3.75 25.18 -38.91
CA SER A 192 4.47 24.39 -37.91
C SER A 192 3.78 24.46 -36.54
N ASP A 193 3.59 23.30 -35.92
CA ASP A 193 3.00 23.20 -34.58
C ASP A 193 4.06 23.15 -33.47
N CYS A 194 5.28 22.71 -33.79
CA CYS A 194 6.42 22.70 -32.87
C CYS A 194 7.75 22.90 -33.61
N ALA A 195 8.72 23.56 -32.96
CA ALA A 195 10.11 23.60 -33.40
C ALA A 195 11.07 23.60 -32.21
N THR A 196 12.28 23.10 -32.44
CA THR A 196 13.35 23.03 -31.44
C THR A 196 14.71 23.19 -32.11
N PHE A 197 15.67 23.76 -31.38
CA PHE A 197 17.04 23.95 -31.86
C PHE A 197 17.83 22.64 -31.89
N SER A 198 18.82 22.58 -32.77
CA SER A 198 19.92 21.62 -32.64
C SER A 198 20.81 22.00 -31.45
N PRO A 199 21.55 21.05 -30.85
CA PRO A 199 22.44 21.34 -29.70
C PRO A 199 23.55 22.37 -29.97
N ASP A 200 23.82 22.68 -31.24
CA ASP A 200 24.79 23.69 -31.68
C ASP A 200 24.13 25.01 -32.15
N ASP A 201 22.81 25.13 -31.97
CA ASP A 201 21.97 26.27 -32.37
C ASP A 201 22.01 26.65 -33.86
N SER A 202 22.62 25.81 -34.70
CA SER A 202 22.79 26.08 -36.14
C SER A 202 21.56 25.72 -36.97
N LYS A 203 20.73 24.80 -36.48
CA LYS A 203 19.57 24.27 -37.18
C LYS A 203 18.34 24.29 -36.28
N ILE A 204 17.17 24.31 -36.90
CA ILE A 204 15.90 24.03 -36.23
C ILE A 204 15.24 22.84 -36.91
N VAL A 205 14.64 21.97 -36.11
CA VAL A 205 13.73 20.94 -36.61
C VAL A 205 12.31 21.37 -36.30
N SER A 206 11.43 21.23 -37.28
CA SER A 206 10.02 21.60 -37.16
C SER A 206 9.11 20.52 -37.73
N ASN A 207 7.88 20.48 -37.22
CA ASN A 207 6.86 19.53 -37.66
C ASN A 207 5.50 20.19 -37.87
N LEU A 208 4.72 19.62 -38.78
CA LEU A 208 3.42 20.11 -39.24
C LEU A 208 2.41 18.95 -39.26
N ASN A 209 1.11 19.28 -39.25
CA ASN A 209 -0.02 18.40 -39.58
C ASN A 209 -0.06 17.96 -41.06
N ASP A 210 1.10 17.86 -41.71
CA ASP A 210 1.27 17.36 -43.08
C ASP A 210 2.19 16.13 -43.14
N GLU A 211 2.37 15.47 -41.99
CA GLU A 211 3.13 14.22 -41.83
C GLU A 211 4.65 14.37 -42.03
N ARG A 212 5.15 15.56 -42.39
CA ARG A 212 6.55 15.83 -42.68
C ARG A 212 7.28 16.51 -41.52
N ILE A 213 8.57 16.18 -41.41
CA ILE A 213 9.51 16.87 -40.53
C ILE A 213 10.44 17.69 -41.42
N ARG A 214 10.72 18.92 -41.05
CA ARG A 214 11.59 19.83 -41.80
C ARG A 214 12.77 20.26 -40.95
N ILE A 215 13.94 20.37 -41.58
CA ILE A 215 15.15 20.90 -40.95
C ILE A 215 15.50 22.19 -41.68
N TRP A 216 15.74 23.24 -40.92
CA TRP A 216 16.06 24.57 -41.44
C TRP A 216 17.42 25.02 -40.91
N ASP A 217 18.10 25.83 -41.70
CA ASP A 217 19.30 26.53 -41.30
C ASP A 217 18.95 27.86 -40.64
N VAL A 218 19.46 28.07 -39.41
CA VAL A 218 19.12 29.22 -38.56
C VAL A 218 19.68 30.54 -39.08
N LEU A 219 20.74 30.53 -39.89
CA LEU A 219 21.37 31.76 -40.39
C LEU A 219 20.77 32.21 -41.73
N SER A 220 20.56 31.25 -42.63
CA SER A 220 20.11 31.53 -44.00
C SER A 220 18.60 31.54 -44.14
N GLY A 221 17.85 30.93 -43.22
CA GLY A 221 16.40 30.82 -43.33
C GLY A 221 15.93 29.71 -44.26
N THR A 222 16.85 28.94 -44.81
CA THR A 222 16.55 27.98 -45.88
C THR A 222 16.20 26.61 -45.32
N GLN A 223 15.23 25.95 -45.95
CA GLN A 223 14.93 24.55 -45.66
C GLN A 223 16.07 23.67 -46.19
N LEU A 224 16.74 22.93 -45.31
CA LEU A 224 17.84 22.03 -45.66
C LEU A 224 17.34 20.66 -46.10
N LEU A 225 16.44 20.06 -45.32
CA LEU A 225 15.97 18.68 -45.48
C LEU A 225 14.47 18.59 -45.16
N SER A 226 13.80 17.64 -45.81
CA SER A 226 12.45 17.20 -45.46
C SER A 226 12.47 15.69 -45.26
N LEU A 227 11.98 15.24 -44.10
CA LEU A 227 11.87 13.84 -43.72
C LEU A 227 10.43 13.40 -43.94
N GLU A 228 10.25 12.41 -44.80
CA GLU A 228 8.94 11.85 -45.14
C GLU A 228 8.88 10.40 -44.68
N GLY A 229 7.75 10.00 -44.07
CA GLY A 229 7.50 8.61 -43.76
C GLY A 229 6.39 8.35 -42.77
N HIS A 230 6.10 9.29 -41.85
CA HIS A 230 4.92 9.21 -40.99
C HIS A 230 3.64 9.22 -41.85
N LYS A 231 2.58 8.57 -41.36
CA LYS A 231 1.30 8.42 -42.08
C LYS A 231 0.18 9.31 -41.54
N GLU A 232 0.41 9.95 -40.40
CA GLU A 232 -0.48 10.89 -39.75
C GLU A 232 0.38 11.98 -39.08
N ASP A 233 -0.29 12.98 -38.49
CA ASP A 233 0.33 14.15 -37.89
C ASP A 233 1.47 13.79 -36.93
N VAL A 234 2.63 14.42 -37.14
CA VAL A 234 3.77 14.31 -36.25
C VAL A 234 3.52 15.24 -35.06
N ILE A 235 3.49 14.67 -33.85
CA ILE A 235 3.19 15.43 -32.64
C ILE A 235 4.40 16.26 -32.22
N LYS A 236 5.60 15.67 -32.25
CA LYS A 236 6.85 16.40 -32.03
C LYS A 236 8.03 15.68 -32.68
N ALA A 237 8.97 16.47 -33.17
CA ALA A 237 10.31 16.02 -33.56
C ALA A 237 11.38 16.80 -32.77
N GLN A 238 12.46 16.14 -32.37
CA GLN A 238 13.56 16.80 -31.67
C GLN A 238 14.93 16.18 -31.99
N PHE A 239 15.97 17.00 -31.90
CA PHE A 239 17.34 16.50 -31.98
C PHE A 239 17.69 15.67 -30.75
N MET A 240 18.50 14.63 -30.98
CA MET A 240 19.18 13.94 -29.90
C MET A 240 20.38 14.74 -29.41
N SER A 241 20.89 14.45 -28.21
CA SER A 241 21.94 15.22 -27.53
C SER A 241 23.22 15.46 -28.35
N ASN A 242 23.53 14.60 -29.32
CA ASN A 242 24.70 14.75 -30.19
C ASN A 242 24.41 15.48 -31.52
N GLY A 243 23.18 15.93 -31.77
CA GLY A 243 22.74 16.63 -32.99
C GLY A 243 22.72 15.80 -34.27
N SER A 244 23.28 14.58 -34.26
CA SER A 244 23.42 13.72 -35.44
C SER A 244 22.14 12.96 -35.81
N LYS A 245 21.22 12.80 -34.85
CA LYS A 245 19.97 12.05 -35.02
C LYS A 245 18.79 12.89 -34.59
N ILE A 246 17.65 12.64 -35.22
CA ILE A 246 16.36 13.21 -34.86
C ILE A 246 15.44 12.08 -34.42
N ILE A 247 14.68 12.30 -33.36
CA ILE A 247 13.61 11.40 -32.93
C ILE A 247 12.27 12.09 -33.09
N SER A 248 11.28 11.38 -33.63
CA SER A 248 9.92 11.86 -33.83
C SER A 248 8.90 10.84 -33.40
N TYR A 249 7.73 11.32 -32.97
CA TYR A 249 6.56 10.49 -32.68
C TYR A 249 5.31 11.13 -33.26
N SER A 250 4.37 10.30 -33.68
CA SER A 250 3.20 10.70 -34.46
C SER A 250 1.93 10.02 -33.95
N ARG A 251 0.77 10.58 -34.35
CA ARG A 251 -0.55 9.94 -34.21
C ARG A 251 -0.64 8.61 -34.95
N ASP A 252 0.26 8.37 -35.92
CA ASP A 252 0.40 7.09 -36.63
C ASP A 252 0.90 5.92 -35.76
N LYS A 253 1.05 6.16 -34.44
CA LYS A 253 1.40 5.17 -33.41
C LYS A 253 2.85 4.70 -33.48
N THR A 254 3.68 5.39 -34.27
CA THR A 254 5.09 5.06 -34.45
C THR A 254 6.03 6.11 -33.88
N ILE A 255 7.20 5.64 -33.47
CA ILE A 255 8.35 6.51 -33.15
C ILE A 255 9.42 6.21 -34.18
N ARG A 256 9.99 7.25 -34.77
CA ARG A 256 11.01 7.13 -35.82
C ARG A 256 12.28 7.85 -35.43
N ILE A 257 13.40 7.26 -35.81
CA ILE A 257 14.73 7.83 -35.63
C ILE A 257 15.33 8.06 -37.01
N TRP A 258 15.81 9.26 -37.23
CA TRP A 258 16.30 9.76 -38.50
C TRP A 258 17.76 10.18 -38.37
N ASP A 259 18.50 10.05 -39.46
CA ASP A 259 19.81 10.66 -39.61
C ASP A 259 19.65 12.15 -39.96
N ALA A 260 20.22 13.04 -39.16
CA ALA A 260 20.01 14.48 -39.31
C ALA A 260 20.75 15.10 -40.52
N LEU A 261 21.70 14.37 -41.12
CA LEU A 261 22.50 14.85 -42.25
C LEU A 261 21.94 14.38 -43.59
N SER A 262 21.57 13.11 -43.69
CA SER A 262 21.04 12.49 -44.90
C SER A 262 19.52 12.52 -44.99
N GLY A 263 18.84 12.71 -43.86
CA GLY A 263 17.39 12.61 -43.75
C GLY A 263 16.83 11.20 -43.86
N GLN A 264 17.68 10.17 -43.87
CA GLN A 264 17.23 8.79 -43.94
C GLN A 264 16.65 8.32 -42.61
N GLN A 265 15.57 7.52 -42.68
CA GLN A 265 15.06 6.81 -41.52
C GLN A 265 16.05 5.69 -41.13
N LEU A 266 16.57 5.77 -39.91
CA LEU A 266 17.48 4.79 -39.34
C LEU A 266 16.74 3.66 -38.62
N GLN A 267 15.70 4.00 -37.86
CA GLN A 267 14.92 3.02 -37.09
C GLN A 267 13.44 3.40 -37.01
N LEU A 268 12.62 2.36 -36.83
CA LEU A 268 11.18 2.43 -36.66
C LEU A 268 10.81 1.62 -35.41
N LEU A 269 10.16 2.26 -34.44
CA LEU A 269 9.69 1.63 -33.22
C LEU A 269 8.16 1.54 -33.30
N GLU A 270 7.67 0.31 -33.45
CA GLU A 270 6.24 -0.02 -33.55
C GLU A 270 5.83 -0.87 -32.35
N GLY A 271 4.66 -0.58 -31.79
CA GLY A 271 4.09 -1.39 -30.72
C GLY A 271 2.87 -0.76 -30.05
N HIS A 272 2.80 0.57 -29.99
CA HIS A 272 1.63 1.26 -29.46
C HIS A 272 0.39 1.02 -30.33
N THR A 273 -0.77 0.88 -29.69
CA THR A 273 -2.04 0.61 -30.39
C THR A 273 -2.91 1.84 -30.56
N GLU A 274 -2.59 2.94 -29.90
CA GLU A 274 -3.25 4.25 -30.00
C GLU A 274 -2.23 5.39 -30.07
N ASN A 275 -2.71 6.63 -30.11
CA ASN A 275 -1.88 7.83 -30.26
C ASN A 275 -0.80 7.90 -29.16
N ILE A 276 0.42 8.28 -29.55
CA ILE A 276 1.51 8.52 -28.59
C ILE A 276 1.36 9.93 -28.04
N ILE A 277 1.24 10.08 -26.73
CA ILE A 277 1.05 11.39 -26.09
C ILE A 277 2.39 12.11 -25.93
N GLY A 278 3.45 11.36 -25.64
CA GLY A 278 4.78 11.93 -25.45
C GLY A 278 5.87 10.88 -25.38
N ILE A 279 7.10 11.38 -25.52
CA ILE A 279 8.32 10.60 -25.34
C ILE A 279 9.32 11.36 -24.48
N GLN A 280 10.23 10.62 -23.86
CA GLN A 280 11.40 11.16 -23.18
C GLN A 280 12.63 10.29 -23.44
N LEU A 281 13.77 10.93 -23.66
CA LEU A 281 15.06 10.24 -23.77
C LEU A 281 15.69 10.09 -22.39
N SER A 282 16.35 8.96 -22.14
CA SER A 282 17.22 8.83 -20.98
C SER A 282 18.43 9.75 -21.11
N ARG A 283 19.00 10.19 -19.98
CA ARG A 283 20.13 11.14 -19.96
C ARG A 283 21.38 10.64 -20.68
N ASP A 284 21.62 9.33 -20.64
CA ASP A 284 22.70 8.66 -21.37
C ASP A 284 22.41 8.49 -22.87
N GLY A 285 21.20 8.83 -23.32
CA GLY A 285 20.74 8.66 -24.70
C GLY A 285 20.56 7.21 -25.14
N SER A 286 20.59 6.24 -24.22
CA SER A 286 20.51 4.81 -24.56
C SER A 286 19.07 4.30 -24.73
N LYS A 287 18.10 4.93 -24.06
CA LYS A 287 16.70 4.47 -24.01
C LYS A 287 15.73 5.57 -24.38
N VAL A 288 14.59 5.14 -24.91
CA VAL A 288 13.41 5.98 -25.15
C VAL A 288 12.29 5.48 -24.25
N LEU A 289 11.65 6.41 -23.54
CA LEU A 289 10.38 6.19 -22.86
C LEU A 289 9.27 6.78 -23.73
N SER A 290 8.21 6.03 -23.97
CA SER A 290 7.02 6.52 -24.66
C SER A 290 5.77 6.21 -23.87
N HIS A 291 4.81 7.12 -23.87
CA HIS A 291 3.52 6.95 -23.20
C HIS A 291 2.38 7.31 -24.15
N SER A 292 1.30 6.52 -24.13
CA SER A 292 0.25 6.55 -25.15
C SER A 292 -1.16 6.47 -24.54
N GLU A 293 -2.16 6.86 -25.33
CA GLU A 293 -3.59 6.68 -25.05
C GLU A 293 -3.98 5.19 -24.92
N ASP A 294 -3.13 4.26 -25.35
CA ASP A 294 -3.34 2.81 -25.21
C ASP A 294 -3.14 2.29 -23.77
N LYS A 295 -2.94 3.20 -22.81
CA LYS A 295 -2.69 2.90 -21.39
C LYS A 295 -1.39 2.15 -21.14
N THR A 296 -0.45 2.22 -22.09
CA THR A 296 0.88 1.63 -21.92
C THR A 296 1.97 2.68 -21.94
N ILE A 297 3.00 2.41 -21.16
CA ILE A 297 4.28 3.09 -21.21
C ILE A 297 5.30 2.08 -21.70
N ARG A 298 6.09 2.42 -22.70
CA ARG A 298 7.06 1.50 -23.32
C ARG A 298 8.46 2.04 -23.19
N ILE A 299 9.36 1.11 -22.89
CA ILE A 299 10.80 1.37 -22.81
C ILE A 299 11.45 0.74 -24.03
N TRP A 300 12.18 1.53 -24.79
CA TRP A 300 12.87 1.10 -26.01
C TRP A 300 14.37 1.25 -25.84
N ASP A 301 15.12 0.27 -26.34
CA ASP A 301 16.56 0.39 -26.51
C ASP A 301 16.85 1.07 -27.85
N LEU A 302 17.50 2.22 -27.80
CA LEU A 302 17.75 3.05 -28.99
C LEU A 302 18.83 2.45 -29.89
N LEU A 303 19.75 1.65 -29.35
CA LEU A 303 20.81 1.03 -30.14
C LEU A 303 20.25 -0.06 -31.05
N SER A 304 19.42 -0.94 -30.50
CA SER A 304 18.85 -2.09 -31.20
C SER A 304 17.47 -1.84 -31.81
N GLY A 305 16.77 -0.78 -31.39
CA GLY A 305 15.38 -0.52 -31.76
C GLY A 305 14.38 -1.50 -31.12
N LYS A 306 14.82 -2.31 -30.16
CA LYS A 306 13.96 -3.30 -29.50
C LYS A 306 13.19 -2.67 -28.34
N GLN A 307 11.95 -3.10 -28.21
CA GLN A 307 11.18 -2.87 -26.99
C GLN A 307 11.76 -3.71 -25.85
N LEU A 308 12.11 -3.06 -24.74
CA LEU A 308 12.61 -3.70 -23.52
C LEU A 308 11.44 -4.12 -22.62
N HIS A 309 10.53 -3.19 -22.33
CA HIS A 309 9.40 -3.41 -21.42
C HIS A 309 8.14 -2.69 -21.88
N VAL A 310 6.99 -3.25 -21.51
CA VAL A 310 5.67 -2.62 -21.56
C VAL A 310 5.18 -2.52 -20.12
N LEU A 311 4.86 -1.31 -19.69
CA LEU A 311 4.30 -1.01 -18.39
C LEU A 311 2.82 -0.72 -18.60
N GLU A 312 1.95 -1.51 -18.01
CA GLU A 312 0.50 -1.39 -18.17
C GLU A 312 -0.08 -0.54 -17.04
N GLU A 313 -0.75 0.54 -17.41
CA GLU A 313 -1.48 1.43 -16.50
C GLU A 313 -2.98 1.08 -16.54
N PRO A 314 -3.73 1.26 -15.43
CA PRO A 314 -5.19 1.02 -15.45
C PRO A 314 -5.94 2.02 -16.34
N ASP A 315 -5.39 3.22 -16.48
CA ASP A 315 -5.94 4.32 -17.28
C ASP A 315 -4.84 5.05 -18.06
N LEU A 316 -5.22 6.06 -18.83
CA LEU A 316 -4.33 6.81 -19.72
C LEU A 316 -3.21 7.53 -18.95
N ALA A 317 -1.97 7.33 -19.38
CA ALA A 317 -0.79 8.01 -18.84
C ALA A 317 -0.51 9.32 -19.59
N TYR A 318 -0.76 10.46 -18.94
CA TYR A 318 -0.54 11.79 -19.53
C TYR A 318 0.95 12.17 -19.60
N THR A 319 1.76 11.61 -18.70
CA THR A 319 3.17 11.96 -18.55
C THR A 319 3.94 10.78 -18.01
N ALA A 320 5.19 10.63 -18.43
CA ALA A 320 6.14 9.71 -17.82
C ALA A 320 7.55 10.31 -17.90
N SER A 321 8.34 10.10 -16.84
CA SER A 321 9.69 10.65 -16.73
C SER A 321 10.67 9.64 -16.16
N PHE A 322 11.91 9.62 -16.64
CA PHE A 322 13.04 8.89 -16.05
C PHE A 322 13.60 9.61 -14.83
N SER A 323 14.10 8.84 -13.87
CA SER A 323 14.99 9.36 -12.83
C SER A 323 16.34 9.78 -13.41
N PHE A 324 17.07 10.61 -12.67
CA PHE A 324 18.36 11.15 -13.10
C PHE A 324 19.40 10.06 -13.43
N ASP A 325 19.40 8.97 -12.68
CA ASP A 325 20.25 7.80 -12.89
C ASP A 325 19.70 6.81 -13.94
N GLY A 326 18.51 7.07 -14.48
CA GLY A 326 17.82 6.20 -15.44
C GLY A 326 17.37 4.85 -14.89
N SER A 327 17.38 4.65 -13.56
CA SER A 327 17.01 3.37 -12.94
C SER A 327 15.51 3.24 -12.68
N ARG A 328 14.79 4.36 -12.59
CA ARG A 328 13.35 4.41 -12.30
C ARG A 328 12.60 5.25 -13.32
N ILE A 329 11.30 4.99 -13.42
CA ILE A 329 10.33 5.82 -14.14
C ILE A 329 9.23 6.24 -13.18
N ALA A 330 8.75 7.46 -13.31
CA ALA A 330 7.55 7.96 -12.66
C ALA A 330 6.52 8.31 -13.74
N SER A 331 5.30 7.81 -13.61
CA SER A 331 4.18 8.06 -14.52
C SER A 331 3.03 8.76 -13.81
N GLY A 332 2.37 9.67 -14.50
CA GLY A 332 1.15 10.34 -14.03
C GLY A 332 -0.06 9.90 -14.86
N SER A 333 -1.07 9.36 -14.19
CA SER A 333 -2.25 8.76 -14.83
C SER A 333 -3.50 9.63 -14.70
N LYS A 334 -4.48 9.35 -15.58
CA LYS A 334 -5.82 9.92 -15.56
C LYS A 334 -6.62 9.56 -14.30
N ASP A 335 -6.28 8.45 -13.66
CA ASP A 335 -6.90 7.99 -12.42
C ASP A 335 -6.51 8.83 -11.17
N GLY A 336 -5.64 9.83 -11.34
CA GLY A 336 -5.16 10.70 -10.26
C GLY A 336 -4.03 10.09 -9.43
N THR A 337 -3.48 8.95 -9.87
CA THR A 337 -2.34 8.29 -9.23
C THR A 337 -1.05 8.54 -9.97
N ILE A 338 0.06 8.47 -9.24
CA ILE A 338 1.41 8.47 -9.79
C ILE A 338 2.01 7.10 -9.52
N ARG A 339 2.62 6.47 -10.52
CA ARG A 339 3.26 5.15 -10.35
C ARG A 339 4.75 5.24 -10.57
N LEU A 340 5.47 4.49 -9.75
CA LEU A 340 6.90 4.31 -9.86
C LEU A 340 7.20 2.94 -10.43
N TRP A 341 8.16 2.87 -11.34
CA TRP A 341 8.55 1.65 -12.04
C TRP A 341 10.05 1.46 -12.02
N ASP A 342 10.47 0.20 -11.97
CA ASP A 342 11.87 -0.19 -12.10
C ASP A 342 12.19 -0.43 -13.59
N VAL A 343 13.18 0.29 -14.12
CA VAL A 343 13.53 0.25 -15.55
C VAL A 343 14.10 -1.10 -15.96
N SER A 344 14.81 -1.78 -15.06
CA SER A 344 15.53 -3.03 -15.36
C SER A 344 14.63 -4.26 -15.40
N SER A 345 13.57 -4.26 -14.60
CA SER A 345 12.62 -5.36 -14.46
C SER A 345 11.28 -5.09 -15.12
N GLY A 346 10.95 -3.82 -15.41
CA GLY A 346 9.64 -3.40 -15.89
C GLY A 346 8.53 -3.55 -14.85
N LYS A 347 8.87 -3.73 -13.57
CA LYS A 347 7.88 -3.91 -12.50
C LYS A 347 7.51 -2.60 -11.85
N GLN A 348 6.24 -2.48 -11.49
CA GLN A 348 5.76 -1.40 -10.64
C GLN A 348 6.39 -1.53 -9.24
N ILE A 349 6.97 -0.44 -8.75
CA ILE A 349 7.59 -0.33 -7.42
C ILE A 349 6.55 0.18 -6.42
N GLN A 350 5.81 1.23 -6.76
CA GLN A 350 4.94 1.96 -5.83
C GLN A 350 3.82 2.69 -6.56
N VAL A 351 2.68 2.87 -5.90
CA VAL A 351 1.60 3.78 -6.30
C VAL A 351 1.50 4.89 -5.26
N LEU A 352 1.54 6.14 -5.71
CA LEU A 352 1.36 7.33 -4.89
C LEU A 352 -0.05 7.87 -5.16
N GLU A 353 -0.88 7.84 -4.12
CA GLU A 353 -2.26 8.33 -4.12
C GLU A 353 -2.34 9.66 -3.37
N GLY A 354 -3.15 10.61 -3.84
CA GLY A 354 -3.44 11.82 -3.08
C GLY A 354 -3.99 13.00 -3.89
N HIS A 355 -3.75 13.03 -5.20
CA HIS A 355 -4.44 13.97 -6.09
C HIS A 355 -5.89 13.55 -6.28
N SER A 356 -6.81 14.51 -6.34
CA SER A 356 -8.25 14.24 -6.51
C SER A 356 -8.70 14.25 -7.97
N ASN A 357 -7.79 14.54 -8.90
CA ASN A 357 -8.02 14.63 -10.33
C ASN A 357 -6.77 14.15 -11.10
N TYR A 358 -6.88 14.02 -12.43
CA TYR A 358 -5.79 13.49 -13.26
C TYR A 358 -4.47 14.27 -13.13
N ILE A 359 -3.37 13.56 -13.28
CA ILE A 359 -2.01 14.11 -13.19
C ILE A 359 -1.63 14.71 -14.54
N THR A 360 -1.16 15.96 -14.55
CA THR A 360 -0.79 16.70 -15.76
C THR A 360 0.72 16.68 -16.02
N ASN A 361 1.54 16.68 -14.96
CA ASN A 361 3.00 16.49 -15.08
C ASN A 361 3.59 15.77 -13.86
N VAL A 362 4.70 15.06 -14.08
CA VAL A 362 5.53 14.39 -13.08
C VAL A 362 7.01 14.57 -13.43
N GLU A 363 7.82 14.94 -12.45
CA GLU A 363 9.25 15.18 -12.63
C GLU A 363 10.06 14.69 -11.41
N PHE A 364 11.21 14.07 -11.64
CA PHE A 364 12.13 13.72 -10.56
C PHE A 364 12.93 14.93 -10.12
N PHE A 365 13.20 15.01 -8.82
CA PHE A 365 14.13 16.00 -8.31
C PHE A 365 15.57 15.69 -8.80
N PRO A 366 16.38 16.71 -9.13
CA PRO A 366 17.79 16.50 -9.40
C PRO A 366 18.52 15.96 -8.15
N ASN A 367 19.17 14.80 -8.28
CA ASN A 367 20.02 14.17 -7.24
C ASN A 367 19.35 13.84 -5.88
N GLU A 368 18.05 14.11 -5.73
CA GLU A 368 17.28 13.76 -4.55
C GLU A 368 16.27 12.65 -4.88
N SER A 369 15.96 11.87 -3.86
CA SER A 369 14.93 10.85 -3.90
C SER A 369 13.54 11.47 -3.73
N LYS A 370 13.16 12.42 -4.58
CA LYS A 370 11.84 13.05 -4.55
C LYS A 370 11.23 13.16 -5.93
N ILE A 371 9.91 13.30 -5.98
CA ILE A 371 9.12 13.54 -7.20
C ILE A 371 8.27 14.79 -7.00
N LEU A 372 8.18 15.61 -8.03
CA LEU A 372 7.22 16.70 -8.17
C LEU A 372 6.07 16.24 -9.07
N SER A 373 4.84 16.50 -8.68
CA SER A 373 3.68 16.29 -9.53
C SER A 373 2.77 17.50 -9.54
N CYS A 374 2.06 17.71 -10.64
CA CYS A 374 0.97 18.68 -10.72
C CYS A 374 -0.27 18.03 -11.35
N SER A 375 -1.44 18.58 -11.03
CA SER A 375 -2.71 17.97 -11.37
C SER A 375 -3.76 19.02 -11.72
N ALA A 376 -4.82 18.55 -12.39
CA ALA A 376 -6.06 19.28 -12.58
C ALA A 376 -6.89 19.45 -11.30
N ASP A 377 -6.35 19.10 -10.12
CA ASP A 377 -6.90 19.47 -8.81
C ASP A 377 -6.37 20.82 -8.29
N ASN A 378 -5.66 21.56 -9.15
CA ASN A 378 -5.06 22.88 -8.90
C ASN A 378 -3.85 22.85 -7.95
N THR A 379 -3.35 21.66 -7.59
CA THR A 379 -2.24 21.51 -6.65
C THR A 379 -0.96 21.02 -7.32
N ILE A 380 0.16 21.38 -6.68
CA ILE A 380 1.49 20.84 -6.99
C ILE A 380 2.00 20.13 -5.75
N ARG A 381 2.38 18.86 -5.86
CA ARG A 381 2.80 18.02 -4.73
C ARG A 381 4.24 17.59 -4.89
N ILE A 382 4.92 17.46 -3.75
CA ILE A 382 6.25 16.87 -3.65
C ILE A 382 6.10 15.56 -2.88
N TRP A 383 6.75 14.51 -3.37
CA TRP A 383 6.73 13.17 -2.81
C TRP A 383 8.16 12.74 -2.48
N ASP A 384 8.40 12.11 -1.33
CA ASP A 384 9.69 11.48 -1.02
C ASP A 384 9.64 9.98 -1.31
N ILE A 385 10.61 9.52 -2.09
CA ILE A 385 10.76 8.17 -2.60
C ILE A 385 12.03 7.48 -2.06
N SER A 386 12.79 8.12 -1.15
CA SER A 386 13.95 7.48 -0.47
C SER A 386 13.51 6.42 0.52
N LEU A 387 12.35 6.61 1.13
CA LEU A 387 11.99 5.90 2.35
C LEU A 387 11.43 4.49 2.12
N GLU A 388 11.37 4.01 0.88
CA GLU A 388 10.85 2.67 0.55
C GLU A 388 11.85 1.73 -0.14
N ARG A 389 13.07 1.66 0.37
CA ARG A 389 13.79 0.37 0.31
C ARG A 389 13.08 -0.62 1.25
N LYS A 390 12.19 -1.42 0.63
CA LYS A 390 11.38 -2.54 1.16
C LYS A 390 10.07 -2.19 1.87
N ILE A 391 9.08 -1.79 1.08
CA ILE A 391 7.80 -2.52 1.09
C ILE A 391 7.67 -3.08 -0.34
N GLN A 392 8.21 -4.28 -0.54
CA GLN A 392 7.77 -5.09 -1.67
C GLN A 392 6.36 -5.52 -1.28
N LEU A 393 5.38 -4.64 -1.53
CA LEU A 393 3.98 -4.99 -1.62
C LEU A 393 3.95 -5.92 -2.82
N ALA A 394 4.14 -7.21 -2.57
CA ALA A 394 3.99 -8.22 -3.58
C ALA A 394 2.55 -8.11 -4.05
N GLU A 395 2.36 -7.41 -5.16
CA GLU A 395 1.19 -7.50 -6.03
C GLU A 395 1.10 -8.93 -6.57
N GLY A 396 0.74 -9.85 -5.68
CA GLY A 396 0.02 -11.06 -6.00
C GLY A 396 -1.25 -10.93 -5.20
N TYR A 397 -2.38 -10.73 -5.89
CA TYR A 397 -3.73 -10.67 -5.34
C TYR A 397 -3.83 -11.32 -3.95
N LEU A 398 -4.06 -10.52 -2.91
CA LEU A 398 -4.35 -11.04 -1.57
C LEU A 398 -5.74 -11.69 -1.61
N ASP A 399 -5.78 -12.97 -1.95
CA ASP A 399 -6.95 -13.82 -1.77
C ASP A 399 -7.24 -13.99 -0.26
N PHE A 400 -8.43 -14.47 0.10
CA PHE A 400 -8.92 -14.48 1.48
C PHE A 400 -7.95 -15.19 2.45
N VAL A 401 -7.48 -14.48 3.47
CA VAL A 401 -6.70 -15.07 4.58
C VAL A 401 -7.64 -15.91 5.44
N THR A 402 -7.32 -17.19 5.61
CA THR A 402 -8.15 -18.16 6.34
C THR A 402 -7.75 -18.32 7.80
N THR A 403 -6.52 -17.95 8.15
CA THR A 403 -5.92 -18.14 9.49
C THR A 403 -4.83 -17.12 9.73
N VAL A 404 -4.71 -16.62 10.96
CA VAL A 404 -3.56 -15.83 11.40
C VAL A 404 -3.28 -16.10 12.89
N GLU A 405 -2.03 -16.36 13.24
CA GLU A 405 -1.60 -16.62 14.63
C GLU A 405 -0.28 -15.90 14.94
N PHE A 406 -0.12 -15.43 16.19
CA PHE A 406 1.18 -14.95 16.68
C PHE A 406 2.03 -16.12 17.18
N SER A 407 3.35 -15.98 17.07
CA SER A 407 4.26 -16.86 17.80
C SER A 407 4.06 -16.69 19.31
N PRO A 408 4.29 -17.74 20.11
CA PRO A 408 4.26 -17.69 21.57
C PRO A 408 5.05 -16.51 22.19
N ASP A 409 6.21 -16.18 21.59
CA ASP A 409 7.05 -15.04 22.01
C ASP A 409 6.54 -13.66 21.53
N GLY A 410 5.47 -13.62 20.74
CA GLY A 410 4.86 -12.42 20.17
C GLY A 410 5.70 -11.71 19.10
N SER A 411 6.85 -12.27 18.70
CA SER A 411 7.79 -11.66 17.75
C SER A 411 7.41 -11.85 16.29
N LYS A 412 6.62 -12.87 15.95
CA LYS A 412 6.28 -13.26 14.58
C LYS A 412 4.78 -13.53 14.44
N ILE A 413 4.31 -13.49 13.21
CA ILE A 413 2.93 -13.81 12.83
C ILE A 413 2.98 -14.84 11.70
N VAL A 414 2.14 -15.86 11.76
CA VAL A 414 1.90 -16.78 10.64
C VAL A 414 0.50 -16.55 10.09
N SER A 415 0.35 -16.54 8.78
CA SER A 415 -0.95 -16.47 8.10
C SER A 415 -1.08 -17.56 7.05
N GLY A 416 -2.25 -18.15 6.91
CA GLY A 416 -2.59 -19.06 5.80
C GLY A 416 -3.72 -18.48 4.96
N SER A 417 -3.73 -18.77 3.66
CA SER A 417 -4.64 -18.12 2.70
C SER A 417 -5.30 -19.11 1.73
N VAL A 418 -6.39 -18.65 1.12
CA VAL A 418 -7.04 -19.30 -0.03
C VAL A 418 -6.09 -19.35 -1.25
N ASP A 419 -5.10 -18.45 -1.30
CA ASP A 419 -4.01 -18.47 -2.30
C ASP A 419 -3.06 -19.68 -2.19
N LYS A 420 -3.33 -20.59 -1.24
CA LYS A 420 -2.61 -21.84 -0.97
C LYS A 420 -1.24 -21.63 -0.33
N THR A 421 -0.90 -20.40 0.04
CA THR A 421 0.37 -20.06 0.70
C THR A 421 0.19 -19.91 2.20
N VAL A 422 1.28 -20.17 2.93
CA VAL A 422 1.44 -19.74 4.32
C VAL A 422 2.52 -18.68 4.34
N ARG A 423 2.35 -17.61 5.11
CA ARG A 423 3.28 -16.48 5.16
C ARG A 423 3.68 -16.20 6.59
N LEU A 424 4.96 -15.92 6.80
CA LEU A 424 5.55 -15.51 8.07
C LEU A 424 5.82 -14.02 8.02
N TRP A 425 5.50 -13.33 9.10
CA TRP A 425 5.66 -11.89 9.24
C TRP A 425 6.38 -11.56 10.55
N ASP A 426 7.12 -10.48 10.56
CA ASP A 426 7.69 -9.89 11.76
C ASP A 426 6.61 -9.05 12.45
N ALA A 427 6.28 -9.38 13.70
CA ALA A 427 5.20 -8.74 14.44
C ALA A 427 5.47 -7.25 14.74
N LYS A 428 6.74 -6.87 14.90
CA LYS A 428 7.14 -5.52 15.29
C LYS A 428 7.15 -4.56 14.10
N SER A 429 7.65 -5.03 12.96
CA SER A 429 7.83 -4.23 11.75
C SER A 429 6.74 -4.44 10.69
N GLY A 430 5.91 -5.47 10.83
CA GLY A 430 4.88 -5.84 9.85
C GLY A 430 5.45 -6.40 8.54
N ARG A 431 6.75 -6.66 8.46
CA ARG A 431 7.42 -7.16 7.25
C ARG A 431 7.16 -8.64 7.05
N GLN A 432 6.87 -9.04 5.82
CA GLN A 432 6.88 -10.46 5.46
C GLN A 432 8.32 -11.00 5.55
N ILE A 433 8.54 -11.95 6.45
CA ILE A 433 9.81 -12.66 6.62
C ILE A 433 9.92 -13.75 5.55
N GLN A 434 8.85 -14.51 5.32
CA GLN A 434 8.90 -15.71 4.48
C GLN A 434 7.55 -16.08 3.87
N VAL A 435 7.57 -16.76 2.73
CA VAL A 435 6.42 -17.46 2.14
C VAL A 435 6.75 -18.94 2.09
N PHE A 436 5.83 -19.77 2.56
CA PHE A 436 5.88 -21.22 2.47
C PHE A 436 4.88 -21.66 1.40
N GLU A 437 5.42 -22.17 0.30
CA GLU A 437 4.66 -22.69 -0.83
C GLU A 437 4.70 -24.21 -0.85
N GLY A 438 3.60 -24.85 -1.23
CA GLY A 438 3.57 -26.29 -1.43
C GLY A 438 2.18 -26.93 -1.37
N HIS A 439 1.23 -26.34 -0.66
CA HIS A 439 -0.15 -26.82 -0.64
C HIS A 439 -0.82 -26.63 -2.01
N SER A 440 -1.66 -27.59 -2.43
CA SER A 440 -2.32 -27.54 -3.75
C SER A 440 -3.74 -26.95 -3.73
N ASP A 441 -4.29 -26.74 -2.54
CA ASP A 441 -5.62 -26.16 -2.28
C ASP A 441 -5.54 -25.25 -1.04
N ARG A 442 -6.62 -24.49 -0.77
CA ARG A 442 -6.71 -23.47 0.28
C ARG A 442 -6.23 -23.99 1.64
N ILE A 443 -5.53 -23.14 2.37
CA ILE A 443 -5.14 -23.42 3.75
C ILE A 443 -6.38 -23.29 4.64
N ASN A 444 -6.63 -24.26 5.52
CA ASN A 444 -7.71 -24.18 6.52
C ASN A 444 -7.18 -23.63 7.86
N GLY A 445 -5.88 -23.79 8.13
CA GLY A 445 -5.23 -23.18 9.28
C GLY A 445 -3.71 -23.33 9.27
N ALA A 446 -3.05 -22.49 10.07
CA ALA A 446 -1.59 -22.48 10.26
C ALA A 446 -1.29 -22.02 11.69
N LEU A 447 -0.42 -22.76 12.38
CA LEU A 447 -0.13 -22.55 13.79
C LEU A 447 1.36 -22.67 14.11
N PHE A 448 1.83 -21.96 15.15
CA PHE A 448 3.18 -22.12 15.70
C PHE A 448 3.28 -23.29 16.68
N SER A 449 4.45 -23.93 16.71
CA SER A 449 4.81 -24.80 17.83
C SER A 449 5.00 -23.99 19.13
N PRO A 450 4.87 -24.61 20.31
CA PRO A 450 4.99 -23.91 21.60
C PRO A 450 6.33 -23.20 21.83
N ASP A 451 7.40 -23.68 21.20
CA ASP A 451 8.75 -23.10 21.23
C ASP A 451 8.99 -22.07 20.10
N SER A 452 7.97 -21.76 19.29
CA SER A 452 8.03 -20.88 18.11
C SER A 452 9.02 -21.34 17.01
N SER A 453 9.55 -22.56 17.07
CA SER A 453 10.57 -23.04 16.13
C SER A 453 9.99 -23.62 14.83
N LYS A 454 8.76 -24.13 14.88
CA LYS A 454 8.07 -24.76 13.75
C LYS A 454 6.72 -24.10 13.49
N ILE A 455 6.27 -24.20 12.24
CA ILE A 455 4.89 -23.90 11.84
C ILE A 455 4.26 -25.19 11.33
N VAL A 456 3.02 -25.47 11.73
CA VAL A 456 2.18 -26.49 11.10
C VAL A 456 1.11 -25.82 10.26
N SER A 457 0.87 -26.31 9.04
CA SER A 457 -0.23 -25.87 8.18
C SER A 457 -1.07 -27.05 7.71
N TYR A 458 -2.37 -26.84 7.56
CA TYR A 458 -3.31 -27.87 7.14
C TYR A 458 -4.32 -27.33 6.14
N SER A 459 -4.68 -28.16 5.16
CA SER A 459 -5.35 -27.70 3.93
C SER A 459 -6.48 -28.62 3.47
N ASN A 460 -7.30 -28.10 2.54
CA ASN A 460 -8.24 -28.89 1.76
C ASN A 460 -7.56 -29.93 0.85
N ASP A 461 -6.26 -29.80 0.60
CA ASP A 461 -5.49 -30.77 -0.17
C ASP A 461 -5.25 -32.11 0.55
N LYS A 462 -5.83 -32.27 1.76
CA LYS A 462 -5.79 -33.48 2.61
C LYS A 462 -4.46 -33.68 3.32
N THR A 463 -3.54 -32.73 3.22
CA THR A 463 -2.20 -32.81 3.82
C THR A 463 -2.06 -31.87 5.01
N VAL A 464 -1.14 -32.24 5.91
CA VAL A 464 -0.59 -31.37 6.93
C VAL A 464 0.91 -31.20 6.66
N ARG A 465 1.44 -29.99 6.75
CA ARG A 465 2.85 -29.70 6.50
C ARG A 465 3.48 -29.07 7.72
N ILE A 466 4.72 -29.46 8.02
CA ILE A 466 5.54 -28.88 9.07
C ILE A 466 6.67 -28.11 8.42
N TRP A 467 6.84 -26.86 8.83
CA TRP A 467 7.84 -25.92 8.32
C TRP A 467 8.77 -25.49 9.42
N ASP A 468 10.03 -25.31 9.08
CA ASP A 468 11.01 -24.68 9.96
C ASP A 468 10.91 -23.16 9.84
N VAL A 469 10.75 -22.46 10.98
CA VAL A 469 10.53 -21.01 11.01
C VAL A 469 11.78 -20.23 10.60
N LEU A 470 12.97 -20.75 10.90
CA LEU A 470 14.24 -20.04 10.65
C LEU A 470 14.71 -20.18 9.20
N SER A 471 14.64 -21.38 8.65
CA SER A 471 15.14 -21.70 7.31
C SER A 471 14.08 -21.59 6.22
N GLY A 472 12.79 -21.65 6.57
CA GLY A 472 11.71 -21.67 5.59
C GLY A 472 11.41 -23.01 4.97
N LYS A 473 12.20 -24.03 5.30
CA LYS A 473 12.11 -25.32 4.62
C LYS A 473 10.95 -26.12 5.18
N GLN A 474 10.30 -26.87 4.28
CA GLN A 474 9.41 -27.93 4.70
C GLN A 474 10.22 -29.04 5.37
N LEU A 475 9.93 -29.29 6.64
CA LEU A 475 10.51 -30.40 7.40
C LEU A 475 9.81 -31.71 7.05
N HIS A 476 8.47 -31.70 7.09
CA HIS A 476 7.66 -32.90 6.87
C HIS A 476 6.38 -32.61 6.09
N LEU A 477 6.00 -33.58 5.25
CA LEU A 477 4.70 -33.69 4.61
C LEU A 477 3.97 -34.88 5.24
N LEU A 478 2.85 -34.63 5.90
CA LEU A 478 2.06 -35.65 6.57
C LEU A 478 0.89 -36.04 5.67
N GLU A 479 1.02 -37.18 5.01
CA GLU A 479 0.00 -37.76 4.13
C GLU A 479 -0.70 -38.93 4.83
N GLY A 480 -2.04 -38.93 4.81
CA GLY A 480 -2.79 -40.01 5.46
C GLY A 480 -4.29 -39.77 5.59
N HIS A 481 -4.77 -38.53 5.48
CA HIS A 481 -6.19 -38.24 5.41
C HIS A 481 -6.72 -38.42 3.98
N SER A 482 -7.94 -38.93 3.83
CA SER A 482 -8.56 -39.15 2.51
C SER A 482 -9.42 -37.98 2.03
N LYS A 483 -9.74 -37.06 2.95
CA LYS A 483 -10.50 -35.81 2.74
C LYS A 483 -9.81 -34.64 3.46
N ARG A 484 -10.37 -33.43 3.30
CA ARG A 484 -9.81 -32.19 3.86
C ARG A 484 -9.57 -32.29 5.37
N VAL A 485 -8.45 -31.70 5.81
CA VAL A 485 -8.10 -31.59 7.22
C VAL A 485 -8.80 -30.36 7.80
N ASN A 486 -9.59 -30.54 8.85
CA ASN A 486 -10.43 -29.48 9.40
C ASN A 486 -9.70 -28.65 10.47
N LYS A 487 -8.98 -29.31 11.37
CA LYS A 487 -8.24 -28.65 12.45
C LYS A 487 -7.01 -29.47 12.84
N VAL A 488 -5.99 -28.77 13.30
CA VAL A 488 -4.74 -29.35 13.79
C VAL A 488 -4.34 -28.63 15.07
N GLU A 489 -3.74 -29.35 16.02
CA GLU A 489 -3.21 -28.78 17.26
C GLU A 489 -1.92 -29.48 17.69
N PHE A 490 -1.01 -28.73 18.31
CA PHE A 490 0.19 -29.26 18.96
C PHE A 490 -0.12 -29.80 20.36
N SER A 491 0.58 -30.85 20.79
CA SER A 491 0.68 -31.19 22.20
C SER A 491 1.39 -30.08 22.97
N ARG A 492 1.19 -30.03 24.29
CA ARG A 492 1.74 -28.98 25.17
C ARG A 492 3.27 -28.86 25.10
N ASP A 493 3.95 -29.99 24.87
CA ASP A 493 5.40 -30.09 24.71
C ASP A 493 5.87 -29.90 23.26
N GLY A 494 4.96 -29.74 22.30
CA GLY A 494 5.25 -29.61 20.87
C GLY A 494 5.76 -30.90 20.20
N SER A 495 5.81 -32.03 20.91
CA SER A 495 6.34 -33.29 20.39
C SER A 495 5.39 -34.03 19.45
N LYS A 496 4.08 -33.77 19.58
CA LYS A 496 3.03 -34.42 18.79
C LYS A 496 2.08 -33.41 18.18
N ILE A 497 1.44 -33.82 17.10
CA ILE A 497 0.34 -33.09 16.46
C ILE A 497 -0.88 -34.01 16.38
N VAL A 498 -2.06 -33.48 16.65
CA VAL A 498 -3.35 -34.13 16.38
C VAL A 498 -4.04 -33.45 15.22
N SER A 499 -4.57 -34.22 14.26
CA SER A 499 -5.32 -33.71 13.11
C SER A 499 -6.71 -34.34 13.03
N SER A 500 -7.74 -33.51 12.85
CA SER A 500 -9.13 -33.95 12.61
C SER A 500 -9.54 -33.70 11.16
N SER A 501 -10.38 -34.56 10.61
CA SER A 501 -10.68 -34.56 9.17
C SER A 501 -12.12 -34.91 8.82
N TYR A 502 -12.50 -34.51 7.60
CA TYR A 502 -13.76 -34.87 6.95
C TYR A 502 -13.86 -36.35 6.58
N ASP A 503 -12.77 -37.09 6.68
CA ASP A 503 -12.74 -38.54 6.50
C ASP A 503 -13.18 -39.34 7.73
N LYS A 504 -13.68 -38.65 8.76
CA LYS A 504 -14.23 -39.22 10.01
C LYS A 504 -13.15 -39.76 10.96
N THR A 505 -11.87 -39.57 10.63
CA THR A 505 -10.75 -40.04 11.44
C THR A 505 -10.01 -38.90 12.14
N ILE A 506 -9.30 -39.26 13.22
CA ILE A 506 -8.32 -38.41 13.87
C ILE A 506 -6.96 -39.09 13.76
N GLN A 507 -5.92 -38.34 13.45
CA GLN A 507 -4.56 -38.88 13.31
C GLN A 507 -3.62 -38.13 14.25
N VAL A 508 -2.75 -38.89 14.93
CA VAL A 508 -1.70 -38.33 15.79
C VAL A 508 -0.36 -38.60 15.14
N TRP A 509 0.46 -37.55 15.08
CA TRP A 509 1.74 -37.53 14.37
C TRP A 509 2.86 -37.13 15.30
N ASP A 510 4.05 -37.65 15.04
CA ASP A 510 5.29 -37.23 15.68
C ASP A 510 5.90 -36.04 14.92
N THR A 511 6.24 -34.96 15.62
CA THR A 511 6.68 -33.70 14.98
C THR A 511 8.13 -33.73 14.51
N LEU A 512 8.94 -34.65 15.04
CA LEU A 512 10.38 -34.78 14.75
C LEU A 512 10.64 -35.70 13.55
N SER A 513 9.88 -36.78 13.42
CA SER A 513 10.00 -37.76 12.35
C SER A 513 8.99 -37.55 11.23
N GLY A 514 7.89 -36.84 11.50
CA GLY A 514 6.76 -36.70 10.57
C GLY A 514 6.00 -38.01 10.35
N THR A 515 6.16 -38.99 11.23
CA THR A 515 5.49 -40.29 11.11
C THR A 515 4.17 -40.31 11.88
N LYS A 516 3.23 -41.13 11.39
CA LYS A 516 1.96 -41.35 12.07
C LYS A 516 2.18 -42.26 13.29
N ILE A 517 1.82 -41.77 14.47
CA ILE A 517 1.87 -42.52 15.72
C ILE A 517 0.64 -43.43 15.81
N VAL A 518 -0.55 -42.86 15.69
CA VAL A 518 -1.81 -43.61 15.84
C VAL A 518 -2.92 -43.04 14.97
N LEU A 519 -3.79 -43.93 14.50
CA LEU A 519 -5.05 -43.61 13.84
C LEU A 519 -6.19 -43.90 14.84
N LEU A 520 -6.98 -42.89 15.15
CA LEU A 520 -8.16 -43.00 15.99
C LEU A 520 -9.38 -43.02 15.07
N ASP A 521 -9.94 -44.22 14.91
CA ASP A 521 -11.11 -44.48 14.08
C ASP A 521 -12.29 -44.93 14.95
N GLY A 522 -13.49 -44.43 14.64
CA GLY A 522 -14.70 -44.79 15.37
C GLY A 522 -15.83 -43.76 15.27
N HIS A 523 -15.54 -42.50 14.94
CA HIS A 523 -16.59 -41.52 14.64
C HIS A 523 -17.34 -41.91 13.36
N SER A 524 -18.67 -41.81 13.37
CA SER A 524 -19.48 -42.21 12.20
C SER A 524 -19.67 -41.09 11.19
N GLU A 525 -19.29 -39.85 11.52
CA GLU A 525 -19.38 -38.65 10.68
C GLU A 525 -18.16 -37.72 10.86
N ILE A 526 -18.14 -36.62 10.10
CA ILE A 526 -17.05 -35.63 10.07
C ILE A 526 -16.61 -35.21 11.48
N VAL A 527 -15.32 -35.29 11.76
CA VAL A 527 -14.74 -34.78 13.01
C VAL A 527 -14.51 -33.28 12.88
N THR A 528 -15.16 -32.50 13.73
CA THR A 528 -15.15 -31.04 13.69
C THR A 528 -13.98 -30.48 14.49
N ASP A 529 -13.64 -31.05 15.64
CA ASP A 529 -12.53 -30.61 16.49
C ASP A 529 -11.84 -31.80 17.18
N ALA A 530 -10.54 -31.67 17.44
CA ALA A 530 -9.73 -32.62 18.22
C ALA A 530 -8.66 -31.84 18.98
N GLN A 531 -8.53 -32.08 20.28
CA GLN A 531 -7.59 -31.38 21.17
C GLN A 531 -6.88 -32.35 22.11
N PHE A 532 -5.62 -32.04 22.43
CA PHE A 532 -4.89 -32.79 23.46
C PHE A 532 -5.32 -32.37 24.86
N LEU A 533 -5.38 -33.33 25.78
CA LEU A 533 -5.44 -33.02 27.21
C LEU A 533 -4.03 -32.68 27.73
N GLY A 534 -3.97 -32.01 28.87
CA GLY A 534 -2.72 -31.46 29.43
C GLY A 534 -1.60 -32.48 29.68
N ASP A 535 -1.92 -33.78 29.68
CA ASP A 535 -0.96 -34.89 29.79
C ASP A 535 -0.31 -35.28 28.45
N GLY A 536 -0.87 -34.89 27.30
CA GLY A 536 -0.40 -35.24 25.96
C GLY A 536 -0.60 -36.72 25.57
N TYR A 537 -1.24 -37.52 26.44
CA TYR A 537 -1.50 -38.95 26.23
C TYR A 537 -2.96 -39.23 25.90
N LYS A 538 -3.84 -38.25 26.09
CA LYS A 538 -5.25 -38.34 25.74
C LYS A 538 -5.65 -37.26 24.76
N VAL A 539 -6.58 -37.63 23.89
CA VAL A 539 -7.21 -36.72 22.91
C VAL A 539 -8.70 -36.72 23.17
N ILE A 540 -9.31 -35.53 23.15
CA ILE A 540 -10.75 -35.37 23.11
C ILE A 540 -11.16 -34.88 21.71
N SER A 541 -12.27 -35.39 21.19
CA SER A 541 -12.78 -35.03 19.86
C SER A 541 -14.29 -34.83 19.84
N CYS A 542 -14.76 -33.94 18.98
CA CYS A 542 -16.18 -33.78 18.69
C CYS A 542 -16.48 -33.96 17.20
N SER A 543 -17.70 -34.40 16.90
CA SER A 543 -18.10 -34.79 15.55
C SER A 543 -19.56 -34.44 15.24
N ARG A 544 -19.85 -34.42 13.95
CA ARG A 544 -21.22 -34.37 13.41
C ARG A 544 -22.01 -35.66 13.63
N ASP A 545 -21.44 -36.67 14.29
CA ASP A 545 -22.18 -37.83 14.79
C ASP A 545 -22.90 -37.57 16.12
N ASN A 546 -22.91 -36.31 16.59
CA ASN A 546 -23.53 -35.84 17.82
C ASN A 546 -22.80 -36.28 19.11
N THR A 547 -21.62 -36.90 18.98
CA THR A 547 -20.85 -37.40 20.13
C THR A 547 -19.58 -36.60 20.38
N VAL A 548 -19.18 -36.54 21.64
CA VAL A 548 -17.82 -36.20 22.05
C VAL A 548 -17.15 -37.47 22.54
N ARG A 549 -15.89 -37.70 22.17
CA ARG A 549 -15.17 -38.94 22.50
C ARG A 549 -13.82 -38.63 23.11
N LEU A 550 -13.44 -39.47 24.08
CA LEU A 550 -12.14 -39.45 24.73
C LEU A 550 -11.33 -40.66 24.27
N TRP A 551 -10.07 -40.43 23.90
CA TRP A 551 -9.19 -41.42 23.30
C TRP A 551 -7.89 -41.54 24.07
N ASP A 552 -7.35 -42.75 24.12
CA ASP A 552 -6.00 -43.04 24.58
C ASP A 552 -5.03 -43.05 23.38
N VAL A 553 -4.02 -42.20 23.40
CA VAL A 553 -3.06 -42.05 22.29
C VAL A 553 -2.12 -43.25 22.18
N LEU A 554 -1.77 -43.89 23.31
CA LEU A 554 -0.82 -45.01 23.35
C LEU A 554 -1.42 -46.29 22.75
N SER A 555 -2.65 -46.61 23.11
CA SER A 555 -3.36 -47.81 22.65
C SER A 555 -4.20 -47.59 21.40
N GLY A 556 -4.49 -46.34 21.05
CA GLY A 556 -5.42 -45.99 19.98
C GLY A 556 -6.88 -46.32 20.29
N LYS A 557 -7.18 -46.71 21.53
CA LYS A 557 -8.53 -47.11 21.91
C LYS A 557 -9.35 -45.92 22.39
N GLN A 558 -10.62 -45.98 22.08
CA GLN A 558 -11.61 -45.09 22.66
C GLN A 558 -11.82 -45.44 24.14
N ILE A 559 -11.68 -44.46 25.03
CA ILE A 559 -11.89 -44.59 26.47
C ILE A 559 -13.38 -44.39 26.80
N GLN A 560 -13.98 -43.33 26.24
CA GLN A 560 -15.34 -42.93 26.62
C GLN A 560 -16.09 -42.25 25.46
N ILE A 561 -17.41 -42.45 25.42
CA ILE A 561 -18.36 -41.69 24.59
C ILE A 561 -19.22 -40.83 25.52
N LEU A 562 -19.35 -39.55 25.19
CA LEU A 562 -20.17 -38.59 25.89
C LEU A 562 -21.35 -38.25 24.98
N GLU A 563 -22.52 -38.81 25.33
CA GLU A 563 -23.78 -38.62 24.62
C GLU A 563 -24.63 -37.58 25.35
N GLY A 564 -25.12 -36.58 24.62
CA GLY A 564 -25.90 -35.49 25.22
C GLY A 564 -26.36 -34.43 24.24
N HIS A 565 -25.69 -34.27 23.10
CA HIS A 565 -26.13 -33.42 22.01
C HIS A 565 -27.12 -34.18 21.10
N THR A 566 -28.15 -33.50 20.61
CA THR A 566 -29.18 -34.09 19.72
C THR A 566 -28.92 -33.80 18.24
N HIS A 567 -27.92 -32.95 17.96
CA HIS A 567 -27.45 -32.57 16.64
C HIS A 567 -25.92 -32.38 16.65
N PHE A 568 -25.38 -31.94 15.52
CA PHE A 568 -23.94 -31.82 15.27
C PHE A 568 -23.22 -31.02 16.34
N VAL A 569 -22.12 -31.56 16.87
CA VAL A 569 -21.24 -30.81 17.77
C VAL A 569 -20.27 -30.02 16.91
N GLU A 570 -20.41 -28.69 16.90
CA GLU A 570 -19.64 -27.82 15.99
C GLU A 570 -18.25 -27.49 16.53
N GLY A 571 -18.08 -27.51 17.86
CA GLY A 571 -16.77 -27.28 18.47
C GLY A 571 -16.71 -27.59 19.95
N MET A 572 -15.50 -27.49 20.49
CA MET A 572 -15.24 -27.71 21.91
C MET A 572 -14.07 -26.86 22.41
N ASN A 573 -14.00 -26.66 23.73
CA ASN A 573 -12.88 -25.97 24.37
C ASN A 573 -12.60 -26.55 25.76
N VAL A 574 -11.37 -27.00 25.98
CA VAL A 574 -10.92 -27.56 27.27
C VAL A 574 -10.54 -26.43 28.24
N SER A 575 -10.84 -26.61 29.53
CA SER A 575 -10.47 -25.64 30.57
C SER A 575 -8.94 -25.60 30.78
N PRO A 576 -8.38 -24.47 31.23
CA PRO A 576 -6.93 -24.33 31.41
C PRO A 576 -6.28 -25.34 32.37
N ASP A 577 -7.04 -25.84 33.34
CA ASP A 577 -6.63 -26.88 34.31
C ASP A 577 -6.79 -28.31 33.77
N GLY A 578 -7.38 -28.49 32.58
CA GLY A 578 -7.60 -29.77 31.93
C GLY A 578 -8.61 -30.68 32.61
N SER A 579 -9.40 -30.17 33.56
CA SER A 579 -10.37 -30.97 34.33
C SER A 579 -11.75 -31.03 33.67
N THR A 580 -12.12 -29.98 32.94
CA THR A 580 -13.43 -29.82 32.31
C THR A 580 -13.32 -29.39 30.84
N PHE A 581 -14.39 -29.54 30.09
CA PHE A 581 -14.48 -28.97 28.74
C PHE A 581 -15.91 -28.50 28.44
N ILE A 582 -16.02 -27.60 27.46
CA ILE A 582 -17.28 -27.15 26.89
C ILE A 582 -17.45 -27.80 25.53
N SER A 583 -18.65 -28.30 25.24
CA SER A 583 -19.11 -28.62 23.89
C SER A 583 -20.34 -27.77 23.56
N TYR A 584 -20.47 -27.38 22.30
CA TYR A 584 -21.59 -26.54 21.85
C TYR A 584 -22.09 -26.94 20.47
N SER A 585 -23.39 -26.70 20.25
CA SER A 585 -24.05 -26.96 18.98
C SER A 585 -25.10 -25.88 18.70
N GLU A 586 -24.98 -25.27 17.52
CA GLU A 586 -25.95 -24.27 17.04
C GLU A 586 -27.33 -24.90 16.83
N TRP A 587 -27.35 -26.13 16.31
CA TRP A 587 -28.57 -26.80 15.85
C TRP A 587 -29.39 -27.39 16.99
N ASP A 588 -28.74 -27.88 18.05
CA ASP A 588 -29.47 -28.28 19.26
C ASP A 588 -29.71 -27.14 20.24
N LYS A 589 -29.11 -25.96 19.99
CA LYS A 589 -29.23 -24.76 20.83
C LYS A 589 -28.76 -24.98 22.26
N THR A 590 -27.74 -25.82 22.44
CA THR A 590 -27.18 -26.15 23.74
C THR A 590 -25.67 -25.91 23.80
N MET A 591 -25.25 -25.46 24.99
CA MET A 591 -23.86 -25.49 25.42
C MET A 591 -23.77 -26.39 26.66
N GLN A 592 -22.90 -27.39 26.62
CA GLN A 592 -22.75 -28.39 27.66
C GLN A 592 -21.35 -28.33 28.25
N VAL A 593 -21.25 -28.38 29.57
CA VAL A 593 -19.97 -28.43 30.29
C VAL A 593 -19.84 -29.78 30.96
N TRP A 594 -18.70 -30.40 30.79
CA TRP A 594 -18.46 -31.78 31.19
C TRP A 594 -17.22 -31.87 32.08
N GLU A 595 -17.23 -32.82 33.00
CA GLU A 595 -16.03 -33.25 33.70
C GLU A 595 -15.35 -34.35 32.90
N ILE A 596 -14.05 -34.20 32.61
CA ILE A 596 -13.31 -35.12 31.74
C ILE A 596 -13.06 -36.48 32.44
N SER A 597 -12.81 -36.46 33.75
CA SER A 597 -12.42 -37.66 34.51
C SER A 597 -13.57 -38.66 34.69
N SER A 598 -14.78 -38.16 34.92
CA SER A 598 -15.99 -38.97 35.11
C SER A 598 -16.82 -39.08 33.82
N GLY A 599 -16.64 -38.14 32.89
CA GLY A 599 -17.50 -37.97 31.72
C GLY A 599 -18.93 -37.60 32.09
N THR A 600 -19.14 -37.04 33.27
CA THR A 600 -20.45 -36.55 33.68
C THR A 600 -20.69 -35.15 33.13
N ARG A 601 -21.92 -34.91 32.69
CA ARG A 601 -22.36 -33.57 32.31
C ARG A 601 -22.56 -32.76 33.58
N LEU A 602 -21.76 -31.73 33.77
CA LEU A 602 -21.86 -30.83 34.90
C LEU A 602 -22.96 -29.79 34.67
N PHE A 603 -22.97 -29.18 33.48
CA PHE A 603 -23.88 -28.06 33.16
C PHE A 603 -24.51 -28.21 31.77
N LEU A 604 -25.74 -27.75 31.66
CA LEU A 604 -26.49 -27.63 30.41
C LEU A 604 -27.09 -26.22 30.35
N PHE A 605 -26.72 -25.47 29.32
CA PHE A 605 -27.33 -24.19 28.98
C PHE A 605 -28.24 -24.42 27.76
N GLU A 606 -29.56 -24.27 27.94
CA GLU A 606 -30.58 -24.51 26.91
C GLU A 606 -31.09 -23.20 26.30
N ASN A 607 -31.65 -23.29 25.09
CA ASN A 607 -32.30 -22.20 24.34
C ASN A 607 -31.34 -21.10 23.85
N GLU A 608 -30.08 -21.43 23.60
CA GLU A 608 -29.08 -20.49 23.12
C GLU A 608 -28.48 -21.03 21.81
N GLU A 609 -28.68 -20.34 20.69
CA GLU A 609 -28.08 -20.70 19.39
C GLU A 609 -26.59 -20.31 19.40
N VAL A 610 -25.77 -21.14 20.04
CA VAL A 610 -24.34 -20.87 20.26
C VAL A 610 -23.52 -21.14 19.01
N ILE A 611 -22.78 -20.12 18.57
CA ILE A 611 -21.87 -20.21 17.42
C ILE A 611 -20.46 -20.63 17.87
N GLU A 612 -19.96 -20.03 18.95
CA GLU A 612 -18.67 -20.37 19.55
C GLU A 612 -18.69 -20.11 21.07
N ALA A 613 -18.07 -20.98 21.85
CA ALA A 613 -17.84 -20.79 23.28
C ALA A 613 -16.40 -21.11 23.70
N ARG A 614 -15.86 -20.33 24.67
CA ARG A 614 -14.51 -20.54 25.23
C ARG A 614 -14.42 -20.20 26.71
N PHE A 615 -13.49 -20.85 27.40
CA PHE A 615 -13.06 -20.47 28.74
C PHE A 615 -12.14 -19.25 28.72
N SER A 616 -12.18 -18.47 29.81
CA SER A 616 -11.15 -17.50 30.16
C SER A 616 -9.84 -18.21 30.55
N PRO A 617 -8.68 -17.53 30.48
CA PRO A 617 -7.38 -18.15 30.79
C PRO A 617 -7.23 -18.65 32.24
N ASP A 618 -8.02 -18.09 33.16
CA ASP A 618 -8.09 -18.52 34.56
C ASP A 618 -9.18 -19.59 34.81
N GLY A 619 -9.96 -19.93 33.79
CA GLY A 619 -11.04 -20.92 33.85
C GLY A 619 -12.29 -20.47 34.62
N THR A 620 -12.37 -19.20 35.05
CA THR A 620 -13.46 -18.73 35.92
C THR A 620 -14.70 -18.27 35.15
N ILE A 621 -14.53 -17.88 33.88
CA ILE A 621 -15.58 -17.32 33.02
C ILE A 621 -15.66 -18.11 31.71
N ILE A 622 -16.88 -18.25 31.19
CA ILE A 622 -17.14 -18.74 29.83
C ILE A 622 -17.72 -17.59 29.02
N ALA A 623 -17.17 -17.34 27.83
CA ALA A 623 -17.79 -16.47 26.84
C ALA A 623 -18.46 -17.33 25.76
N SER A 624 -19.74 -17.06 25.47
CA SER A 624 -20.49 -17.71 24.38
C SER A 624 -21.01 -16.65 23.40
N SER A 625 -20.77 -16.84 22.11
CA SER A 625 -21.38 -16.05 21.02
C SER A 625 -22.66 -16.72 20.59
N LEU A 626 -23.66 -15.89 20.31
CA LEU A 626 -24.98 -16.35 19.96
C LEU A 626 -25.39 -15.81 18.58
N LYS A 627 -26.28 -16.53 17.91
CA LYS A 627 -26.89 -16.10 16.65
C LYS A 627 -27.72 -14.83 16.77
N ASP A 628 -28.18 -14.49 17.99
CA ASP A 628 -28.82 -13.21 18.29
C ASP A 628 -27.87 -12.00 18.28
N LYS A 629 -26.61 -12.22 17.86
CA LYS A 629 -25.56 -11.21 17.67
C LYS A 629 -25.03 -10.67 19.01
N THR A 630 -25.26 -11.40 20.09
CA THR A 630 -24.76 -11.06 21.42
C THR A 630 -23.70 -12.03 21.91
N ILE A 631 -22.94 -11.59 22.89
CA ILE A 631 -22.01 -12.44 23.63
C ILE A 631 -22.47 -12.48 25.07
N LYS A 632 -22.61 -13.67 25.63
CA LYS A 632 -22.93 -13.87 27.04
C LYS A 632 -21.68 -14.33 27.79
N LEU A 633 -21.45 -13.71 28.94
CA LEU A 633 -20.42 -14.09 29.89
C LEU A 633 -21.06 -14.84 31.04
N TRP A 634 -20.53 -16.01 31.36
CA TRP A 634 -21.04 -16.92 32.38
C TRP A 634 -19.98 -17.16 33.43
N ASN A 635 -20.37 -17.11 34.70
CA ASN A 635 -19.47 -17.49 35.77
C ASN A 635 -19.52 -19.01 35.98
N VAL A 636 -18.37 -19.67 35.95
CA VAL A 636 -18.29 -21.14 36.07
C VAL A 636 -18.69 -21.63 37.46
N LEU A 637 -18.31 -20.89 38.51
CA LEU A 637 -18.59 -21.25 39.91
C LEU A 637 -20.06 -21.02 40.28
N THR A 638 -20.60 -19.84 39.99
CA THR A 638 -21.97 -19.45 40.40
C THR A 638 -23.04 -19.88 39.40
N ARG A 639 -22.64 -20.29 38.19
CA ARG A 639 -23.51 -20.77 37.10
C ARG A 639 -24.53 -19.75 36.62
N LYS A 640 -24.27 -18.47 36.90
CA LYS A 640 -25.12 -17.36 36.48
C LYS A 640 -24.47 -16.60 35.35
N GLN A 641 -25.32 -16.11 34.46
CA GLN A 641 -24.93 -15.11 33.50
C GLN A 641 -24.44 -13.87 34.26
N ILE A 642 -23.20 -13.48 33.99
CA ILE A 642 -22.59 -12.27 34.53
C ILE A 642 -23.11 -11.09 33.72
N GLN A 643 -23.01 -11.17 32.40
CA GLN A 643 -23.28 -10.04 31.52
C GLN A 643 -23.65 -10.46 30.10
N THR A 644 -24.39 -9.58 29.41
CA THR A 644 -24.63 -9.67 27.97
C THR A 644 -23.96 -8.49 27.28
N LEU A 645 -23.08 -8.79 26.34
CA LEU A 645 -22.40 -7.83 25.49
C LEU A 645 -23.20 -7.70 24.20
N LYS A 646 -23.78 -6.52 23.98
CA LYS A 646 -24.63 -6.21 22.81
C LYS A 646 -23.96 -5.13 21.98
N GLY A 647 -23.92 -5.32 20.67
CA GLY A 647 -23.41 -4.29 19.75
C GLY A 647 -23.20 -4.75 18.32
N HIS A 648 -22.89 -6.03 18.09
CA HIS A 648 -22.73 -6.54 16.72
C HIS A 648 -24.05 -6.49 15.94
N LEU A 649 -23.96 -6.16 14.65
CA LEU A 649 -25.09 -6.01 13.74
C LEU A 649 -25.35 -7.27 12.90
N ASP A 650 -24.45 -8.25 12.94
CA ASP A 650 -24.55 -9.53 12.25
C ASP A 650 -23.92 -10.67 13.07
N ASN A 651 -23.94 -11.90 12.56
CA ASN A 651 -23.46 -13.10 13.23
C ASN A 651 -22.01 -12.95 13.71
N ILE A 652 -21.76 -13.34 14.95
CA ILE A 652 -20.41 -13.32 15.54
C ILE A 652 -19.72 -14.62 15.14
N ARG A 653 -18.62 -14.52 14.39
CA ARG A 653 -17.86 -15.66 13.88
C ARG A 653 -16.78 -16.13 14.82
N GLY A 654 -16.40 -15.30 15.79
CA GLY A 654 -15.68 -15.83 16.93
C GLY A 654 -15.26 -14.89 18.03
N ILE A 655 -14.79 -15.52 19.12
CA ILE A 655 -14.50 -14.87 20.40
C ILE A 655 -13.17 -15.35 20.98
N LYS A 656 -12.41 -14.43 21.59
CA LYS A 656 -11.19 -14.71 22.36
C LYS A 656 -11.10 -13.84 23.62
N PHE A 657 -10.52 -14.39 24.68
CA PHE A 657 -10.12 -13.63 25.87
C PHE A 657 -8.69 -13.11 25.74
N SER A 658 -8.43 -11.94 26.32
CA SER A 658 -7.07 -11.43 26.61
C SER A 658 -6.32 -12.39 27.54
N LEU A 659 -4.99 -12.33 27.49
CA LEU A 659 -4.10 -13.20 28.28
C LEU A 659 -4.39 -13.16 29.79
N ASN A 660 -4.75 -11.97 30.29
CA ASN A 660 -5.11 -11.70 31.68
C ASN A 660 -6.61 -11.87 31.97
N GLY A 661 -7.41 -12.32 30.99
CA GLY A 661 -8.85 -12.54 31.13
C GLY A 661 -9.71 -11.28 31.27
N SER A 662 -9.13 -10.09 31.30
CA SER A 662 -9.87 -8.84 31.57
C SER A 662 -10.65 -8.30 30.38
N LYS A 663 -10.32 -8.74 29.15
CA LYS A 663 -10.99 -8.29 27.92
C LYS A 663 -11.44 -9.48 27.10
N VAL A 664 -12.53 -9.27 26.37
CA VAL A 664 -13.01 -10.17 25.33
C VAL A 664 -12.95 -9.44 24.00
N ILE A 665 -12.48 -10.12 22.97
CA ILE A 665 -12.48 -9.60 21.60
C ILE A 665 -13.36 -10.52 20.76
N SER A 666 -14.21 -9.93 19.94
CA SER A 666 -15.15 -10.65 19.07
C SER A 666 -15.17 -10.09 17.67
N HIS A 667 -15.32 -10.95 16.66
CA HIS A 667 -15.47 -10.55 15.26
C HIS A 667 -16.78 -11.06 14.67
N SER A 668 -17.36 -10.29 13.75
CA SER A 668 -18.68 -10.55 13.19
C SER A 668 -18.72 -10.32 11.68
N ASP A 669 -19.69 -10.96 11.03
CA ASP A 669 -20.04 -10.76 9.62
C ASP A 669 -20.46 -9.30 9.32
N ASP A 670 -20.72 -8.49 10.36
CA ASP A 670 -21.00 -7.05 10.25
C ASP A 670 -19.79 -6.20 9.84
N LYS A 671 -18.67 -6.85 9.50
CA LYS A 671 -17.39 -6.21 9.13
C LYS A 671 -16.77 -5.44 10.29
N THR A 672 -17.07 -5.83 11.53
CA THR A 672 -16.52 -5.22 12.74
C THR A 672 -15.86 -6.23 13.70
N ILE A 673 -14.82 -5.78 14.39
CA ILE A 673 -14.35 -6.40 15.63
C ILE A 673 -14.72 -5.49 16.78
N ARG A 674 -15.20 -6.08 17.87
CA ARG A 674 -15.47 -5.37 19.11
C ARG A 674 -14.59 -5.89 20.22
N ILE A 675 -14.07 -4.96 21.01
CA ILE A 675 -13.34 -5.26 22.26
C ILE A 675 -14.24 -4.85 23.41
N TRP A 676 -14.37 -5.75 24.37
CA TRP A 676 -15.25 -5.65 25.52
C TRP A 676 -14.44 -5.77 26.79
N ASP A 677 -14.77 -4.95 27.76
CA ASP A 677 -14.26 -5.10 29.12
C ASP A 677 -15.08 -6.17 29.83
N VAL A 678 -14.43 -7.19 30.39
CA VAL A 678 -15.13 -8.31 31.02
C VAL A 678 -15.79 -7.91 32.34
N SER A 679 -15.21 -6.95 33.06
CA SER A 679 -15.67 -6.54 34.39
C SER A 679 -16.89 -5.61 34.35
N SER A 680 -16.93 -4.72 33.36
CA SER A 680 -17.97 -3.73 33.18
C SER A 680 -18.95 -4.07 32.05
N GLY A 681 -18.59 -5.01 31.17
CA GLY A 681 -19.27 -5.38 29.92
C GLY A 681 -19.54 -4.24 28.99
N LYS A 682 -18.85 -3.11 29.19
CA LYS A 682 -18.85 -2.02 28.24
C LYS A 682 -17.96 -2.40 27.08
N GLN A 683 -18.47 -2.08 25.90
CA GLN A 683 -17.65 -2.08 24.72
C GLN A 683 -16.58 -1.00 24.86
N ILE A 684 -15.32 -1.42 24.79
CA ILE A 684 -14.15 -0.55 24.84
C ILE A 684 -13.87 0.03 23.45
N GLN A 685 -14.00 -0.79 22.40
CA GLN A 685 -13.56 -0.42 21.05
C GLN A 685 -14.41 -1.04 19.91
N ILE A 686 -14.73 -0.15 18.96
CA ILE A 686 -15.13 -0.24 17.54
C ILE A 686 -14.02 -0.42 16.50
N LEU A 687 -13.80 -1.58 15.89
CA LEU A 687 -12.99 -1.69 14.67
C LEU A 687 -13.91 -1.91 13.46
N GLU A 688 -14.05 -0.93 12.57
CA GLU A 688 -14.97 -0.94 11.40
C GLU A 688 -14.21 -0.87 10.07
N GLY A 689 -14.85 -1.34 8.98
CA GLY A 689 -14.33 -1.27 7.60
C GLY A 689 -13.66 -2.55 7.10
N ILE A 690 -13.92 -3.71 7.73
CA ILE A 690 -13.24 -4.97 7.41
C ILE A 690 -13.94 -5.66 6.23
N THR A 691 -13.40 -5.57 5.01
CA THR A 691 -13.88 -6.37 3.88
C THR A 691 -13.14 -7.72 3.86
N GLY A 692 -13.50 -8.64 4.77
CA GLY A 692 -12.92 -9.98 4.87
C GLY A 692 -13.30 -10.70 6.18
N ILE A 693 -13.08 -12.03 6.24
CA ILE A 693 -13.16 -12.79 7.51
C ILE A 693 -11.88 -12.49 8.29
N LEU A 694 -12.03 -12.10 9.56
CA LEU A 694 -10.91 -11.66 10.36
C LEU A 694 -10.84 -12.40 11.70
N ILE A 695 -9.71 -13.08 11.92
CA ILE A 695 -9.45 -13.85 13.12
C ILE A 695 -8.83 -12.95 14.19
N VAL A 696 -9.40 -13.02 15.38
CA VAL A 696 -9.00 -12.24 16.55
C VAL A 696 -7.83 -12.91 17.25
N PHE A 697 -6.77 -12.13 17.50
CA PHE A 697 -5.54 -12.56 18.15
C PHE A 697 -5.62 -12.54 19.67
N THR A 698 -5.25 -13.64 20.31
CA THR A 698 -4.51 -13.64 21.59
C THR A 698 -3.54 -14.81 21.59
N CYS A 699 -2.32 -14.58 22.06
CA CYS A 699 -1.34 -15.63 22.31
C CYS A 699 -1.97 -16.69 23.21
N HIS A 700 -1.86 -17.98 22.85
CA HIS A 700 -2.03 -19.05 23.83
C HIS A 700 -0.79 -18.99 24.73
N SER A 701 -0.76 -18.11 25.74
CA SER A 701 0.19 -18.32 26.82
C SER A 701 -0.30 -19.54 27.58
N MET A 702 0.31 -20.67 27.33
CA MET A 702 0.29 -21.77 28.28
C MET A 702 0.76 -21.23 29.62
N VAL A 703 -0.09 -21.34 30.64
CA VAL A 703 0.27 -21.07 32.03
C VAL A 703 1.43 -22.00 32.39
N GLN A 704 2.65 -21.46 32.43
CA GLN A 704 3.79 -22.07 33.10
C GLN A 704 3.81 -21.51 34.52
N LYS A 705 3.38 -22.35 35.48
CA LYS A 705 3.67 -22.15 36.89
C LYS A 705 5.03 -22.81 37.13
N TYR A 706 6.13 -22.06 36.99
CA TYR A 706 7.41 -22.52 37.53
C TYR A 706 7.34 -22.40 39.05
N ALA A 707 7.05 -23.52 39.71
CA ALA A 707 7.32 -23.69 41.12
C ALA A 707 8.84 -23.91 41.29
N ASN A 708 9.57 -22.87 41.68
CA ASN A 708 10.63 -22.91 42.69
C ASN A 708 11.10 -21.49 42.99
N GLY A 709 11.20 -21.18 44.28
CA GLY A 709 11.23 -19.82 44.81
C GLY A 709 12.48 -19.01 44.42
N ASN A 710 12.23 -17.83 43.89
CA ASN A 710 12.62 -16.54 44.49
C ASN A 710 11.83 -15.45 43.76
N ILE A 711 11.24 -14.54 44.53
CA ILE A 711 10.60 -13.34 43.98
C ILE A 711 11.75 -12.40 43.64
N ASP A 712 12.15 -12.37 42.37
CA ASP A 712 12.79 -11.20 41.81
C ASP A 712 11.70 -10.39 41.11
N ASP A 713 11.45 -9.22 41.69
CA ASP A 713 10.56 -8.18 41.19
C ASP A 713 11.12 -7.67 39.86
N ILE A 714 10.64 -8.21 38.74
CA ILE A 714 10.90 -7.70 37.40
C ILE A 714 9.64 -7.01 36.93
N THR A 715 9.70 -5.68 36.90
CA THR A 715 8.77 -4.78 36.24
C THR A 715 8.79 -5.02 34.72
N GLU A 716 8.15 -6.09 34.27
CA GLU A 716 8.03 -6.39 32.84
C GLU A 716 6.74 -5.78 32.25
N THR A 717 6.93 -4.63 31.61
CA THR A 717 6.05 -4.11 30.56
C THR A 717 6.06 -5.05 29.35
N SER A 718 5.20 -6.06 29.34
CA SER A 718 4.99 -6.92 28.17
C SER A 718 3.57 -7.49 28.12
N VAL A 719 2.56 -6.62 28.01
CA VAL A 719 1.19 -7.04 27.73
C VAL A 719 0.58 -6.16 26.65
N VAL A 720 0.60 -6.68 25.42
CA VAL A 720 -0.12 -6.25 24.19
C VAL A 720 -0.35 -4.73 24.07
N SER A 721 0.59 -4.03 23.43
CA SER A 721 0.50 -2.57 23.23
C SER A 721 0.02 -2.13 21.84
N TYR A 722 -0.11 -3.01 20.83
CA TYR A 722 -0.47 -2.56 19.48
C TYR A 722 -1.41 -3.53 18.75
N ILE A 723 -2.60 -3.04 18.38
CA ILE A 723 -3.52 -3.67 17.42
C ILE A 723 -3.38 -2.89 16.12
N TRP A 724 -2.84 -3.52 15.08
CA TRP A 724 -2.74 -2.90 13.76
C TRP A 724 -4.07 -2.99 13.03
N LYS A 725 -4.65 -1.83 12.71
CA LYS A 725 -5.69 -1.72 11.69
C LYS A 725 -4.99 -1.74 10.34
N VAL A 726 -5.07 -2.82 9.59
CA VAL A 726 -4.78 -2.75 8.14
C VAL A 726 -6.04 -2.24 7.46
N GLY A 727 -6.21 -0.91 7.52
CA GLY A 727 -7.15 -0.20 6.68
C GLY A 727 -6.37 0.36 5.50
N VAL A 728 -6.90 0.21 4.30
CA VAL A 728 -6.47 1.04 3.17
C VAL A 728 -7.09 2.41 3.39
N GLN A 729 -6.41 3.26 4.15
CA GLN A 729 -6.68 4.69 4.10
C GLN A 729 -5.82 5.25 2.97
N SER A 730 -6.46 5.83 1.96
CA SER A 730 -5.81 6.36 0.74
C SER A 730 -5.16 7.73 0.93
N GLY A 731 -4.78 8.11 2.17
CA GLY A 731 -4.12 9.40 2.42
C GLY A 731 -4.13 9.89 3.86
N LEU A 732 -3.23 10.82 4.17
CA LEU A 732 -3.12 11.49 5.48
C LEU A 732 -4.29 12.48 5.70
N SER A 733 -4.97 12.41 6.84
CA SER A 733 -6.03 13.37 7.23
C SER A 733 -5.70 14.01 8.58
N MET A 734 -5.81 15.34 8.71
CA MET A 734 -5.58 16.05 9.98
C MET A 734 -6.68 17.07 10.28
N LYS A 735 -7.85 16.92 9.65
CA LYS A 735 -8.91 17.92 9.70
C LYS A 735 -9.38 18.17 11.14
N ASP A 736 -9.49 19.42 11.56
CA ASP A 736 -9.91 19.85 12.91
C ASP A 736 -9.01 19.37 14.06
N SER A 737 -7.79 18.90 13.78
CA SER A 737 -6.83 18.52 14.82
C SER A 737 -6.22 19.75 15.52
N ILE A 738 -5.95 19.69 16.82
CA ILE A 738 -5.44 20.78 17.65
C ILE A 738 -3.92 20.59 17.85
N TRP A 739 -3.12 21.60 17.51
CA TRP A 739 -1.64 21.57 17.56
C TRP A 739 -1.05 22.65 18.47
N LYS A 740 -1.77 22.99 19.53
CA LYS A 740 -1.41 24.06 20.44
C LYS A 740 -0.09 23.76 21.18
N ASP A 741 0.88 24.67 21.14
CA ASP A 741 2.15 24.53 21.87
C ASP A 741 2.95 23.23 21.56
N ALA A 742 2.70 22.61 20.40
CA ALA A 742 3.45 21.43 19.95
C ALA A 742 4.87 21.82 19.50
N ASN A 743 5.88 21.13 20.02
CA ASN A 743 7.30 21.46 19.82
C ASN A 743 8.00 20.44 18.91
N GLY A 744 9.04 20.87 18.20
CA GLY A 744 9.89 19.99 17.38
C GLY A 744 9.46 19.80 15.92
N LEU A 745 8.31 20.36 15.52
CA LEU A 745 7.87 20.38 14.13
C LEU A 745 8.65 21.41 13.30
N GLU A 746 9.09 20.99 12.13
CA GLU A 746 9.69 21.85 11.12
C GLU A 746 8.63 22.77 10.47
N ASP A 747 9.05 23.88 9.88
CA ASP A 747 8.11 24.85 9.29
C ASP A 747 7.31 24.26 8.12
N GLU A 748 7.91 23.34 7.37
CA GLU A 748 7.25 22.57 6.31
C GLU A 748 6.13 21.66 6.83
N GLN A 749 6.35 21.05 8.00
CA GLN A 749 5.37 20.17 8.64
C GLN A 749 4.20 20.98 9.20
N LYS A 750 4.49 22.15 9.79
CA LYS A 750 3.43 23.09 10.21
C LYS A 750 2.57 23.56 9.05
N LEU A 751 3.16 23.76 7.87
CA LEU A 751 2.41 24.11 6.65
C LEU A 751 1.48 22.97 6.21
N LEU A 752 2.00 21.73 6.16
CA LEU A 752 1.21 20.54 5.82
C LEU A 752 0.01 20.38 6.77
N LEU A 753 0.25 20.57 8.07
CA LEU A 753 -0.77 20.48 9.10
C LEU A 753 -1.90 21.49 8.87
N LYS A 754 -1.56 22.76 8.59
CA LYS A 754 -2.56 23.79 8.26
C LYS A 754 -3.36 23.42 7.01
N GLN A 755 -2.69 22.96 5.95
CA GLN A 755 -3.34 22.56 4.69
C GLN A 755 -4.28 21.37 4.87
N ARG A 756 -3.94 20.43 5.74
CA ARG A 756 -4.78 19.28 6.08
C ARG A 756 -5.86 19.62 7.12
N GLY A 757 -6.06 20.91 7.44
CA GLY A 757 -7.14 21.41 8.30
C GLY A 757 -6.83 21.36 9.80
N GLY A 758 -5.57 21.23 10.19
CA GLY A 758 -5.13 21.34 11.58
C GLY A 758 -5.18 22.79 12.09
N ILE A 759 -5.61 22.94 13.33
CA ILE A 759 -5.73 24.18 14.09
C ILE A 759 -4.46 24.31 14.96
N PHE A 760 -3.61 25.28 14.62
CA PHE A 760 -2.40 25.61 15.40
C PHE A 760 -2.68 26.64 16.48
#